data_AF-A0A7C6LGA7-F1
#
_entry.id   AF-A0A7C6LGA7-F1
#
_cell.length_a   1.000
_cell.length_b   1.000
_cell.length_c   1.000
_cell.angle_alpha   90.00
_cell.angle_beta   90.00
_cell.angle_gamma   90.00
#
_symmetry.space_group_name_H-M   'P 1'
#
loop_
_entity.id
_entity.type
_entity.pdbx_description
1 polymer ?
#
loop_
_entity_poly.entity_id
_entity_poly.type
_entity_poly.pdbx_seq_one_letter_code
_entity_poly.pdbx_strand_id
1 'polypeptide(L)'
;MQWRKIIKNLFTYTPSAREPFILLEGSLSQELERESDNDREKKPVAEPLQTPTRRLRKPIKTKDLKSRTTGEGETEASNSGTSGGGTDDGGKEDGDDFISPDLETNRRLLAEHFYLPQNKDVVIRDFVLPQDRGGMIVYIDGIVNSDWVMYSILQPLMVLSGHFQSPSEQLEPTSNLSKRDFKALLDHLLPVHQLKMIDKMSDAVSAVLNGLTVLFMDGVAQAAVVETRFFPNRSVTTPMVEAVVRGPQEAFTESQRVNVALIRKAVRHRGLVTETVDIGENMTAMILYMAHVANPALVAEVKRRLAGIRGSFLREVGLVEQMIEDHPFSIYPQVTTTERPDRAAAMLSEGKVVIVLEGSPFVMIVPTTLFNLIKTPEDLYMRPFFGTFIRLIRVFAIFVAYLLPGVYLAVINHHQALIPTDLLLAIAGAREGVPLPSWGEVLVMELSFEMIREAGIRVPGVVGPTLGILGAIVLGQAAVQAAIVSPILIIVVAITALAAFAVPDYSLQFSTRIIRFIYIVLGWSMGLYGIVLGLAFQLVYTAGLTSFGVGYLSPVAPATKVDSDIVLRRPIFSQATRPDYLQVQSGRRRKQPDISRLWTLEQTGQTGSKEQTADDDQESNSDRDGDRDRNRDRDRGPEEES
;
A
#
# COMPACT_ATOMS: atom_id res chain seq x y z
N MET A 1 -39.48 -26.86 -17.05
CA MET A 1 -38.29 -26.53 -17.86
C MET A 1 -37.97 -25.02 -17.92
N GLN A 2 -38.96 -24.11 -17.92
CA GLN A 2 -38.69 -22.66 -18.00
C GLN A 2 -38.04 -22.04 -16.74
N TRP A 3 -38.40 -22.49 -15.53
CA TRP A 3 -37.80 -22.01 -14.28
C TRP A 3 -36.29 -22.29 -14.16
N ARG A 4 -35.82 -23.43 -14.68
CA ARG A 4 -34.38 -23.73 -14.77
C ARG A 4 -33.65 -22.78 -15.72
N LYS A 5 -34.28 -22.33 -16.82
CA LYS A 5 -33.69 -21.33 -17.72
C LYS A 5 -33.68 -19.93 -17.10
N ILE A 6 -34.71 -19.57 -16.33
CA ILE A 6 -34.78 -18.29 -15.62
C ILE A 6 -33.70 -18.22 -14.54
N ILE A 7 -33.56 -19.26 -13.71
CA ILE A 7 -32.50 -19.33 -12.68
C ILE A 7 -31.12 -19.36 -13.33
N LYS A 8 -30.94 -20.12 -14.42
CA LYS A 8 -29.65 -20.15 -15.13
C LYS A 8 -29.31 -18.78 -15.73
N ASN A 9 -30.25 -18.10 -16.37
CA ASN A 9 -30.02 -16.77 -16.96
C ASN A 9 -29.87 -15.65 -15.92
N LEU A 10 -30.42 -15.81 -14.70
CA LEU A 10 -30.28 -14.82 -13.62
C LEU A 10 -28.88 -14.88 -12.97
N PHE A 11 -28.21 -16.04 -13.02
CA PHE A 11 -26.92 -16.28 -12.36
C PHE A 11 -25.76 -16.60 -13.31
N THR A 12 -25.98 -16.73 -14.62
CA THR A 12 -24.90 -16.99 -15.60
C THR A 12 -24.96 -16.02 -16.77
N TYR A 13 -24.14 -14.97 -16.72
CA TYR A 13 -23.63 -14.28 -17.89
C TYR A 13 -22.58 -15.19 -18.55
N THR A 14 -22.84 -15.63 -19.78
CA THR A 14 -21.90 -16.44 -20.56
C THR A 14 -21.29 -15.59 -21.68
N PRO A 15 -20.17 -14.89 -21.44
CA PRO A 15 -19.36 -14.38 -22.53
C PRO A 15 -18.68 -15.57 -23.24
N SER A 16 -18.60 -15.50 -24.57
CA SER A 16 -17.88 -16.48 -25.40
C SER A 16 -16.45 -16.68 -24.91
N ALA A 17 -16.03 -17.95 -24.82
CA ALA A 17 -14.69 -18.48 -24.53
C ALA A 17 -13.68 -17.45 -23.95
N ARG A 18 -13.55 -17.41 -22.63
CA ARG A 18 -12.45 -16.72 -21.93
C ARG A 18 -11.33 -17.73 -21.67
N GLU A 19 -10.11 -17.44 -22.12
CA GLU A 19 -8.93 -18.00 -21.45
C GLU A 19 -8.75 -17.22 -20.14
N PRO A 20 -8.75 -17.88 -18.96
CA PRO A 20 -8.52 -17.20 -17.71
C PRO A 20 -7.10 -16.63 -17.71
N PHE A 21 -6.96 -15.34 -17.46
CA PHE A 21 -5.66 -14.76 -17.16
C PHE A 21 -5.20 -15.32 -15.81
N ILE A 22 -4.14 -16.12 -15.82
CA ILE A 22 -3.53 -16.69 -14.63
C ILE A 22 -2.13 -16.11 -14.54
N LEU A 23 -1.79 -15.57 -13.36
CA LEU A 23 -0.44 -15.15 -13.07
C LEU A 23 0.38 -16.43 -12.81
N LEU A 24 0.97 -17.01 -13.86
CA LEU A 24 1.64 -18.32 -13.79
C LEU A 24 2.82 -18.30 -12.82
N GLU A 25 2.74 -19.04 -11.70
CA GLU A 25 3.83 -19.17 -10.71
C GLU A 25 5.09 -19.85 -11.29
N GLY A 26 4.95 -20.63 -12.37
CA GLY A 26 5.94 -21.62 -12.81
C GLY A 26 6.97 -21.19 -13.85
N SER A 27 6.68 -20.23 -14.74
CA SER A 27 7.60 -19.92 -15.85
C SER A 27 8.82 -19.14 -15.39
N LEU A 28 8.64 -18.14 -14.52
CA LEU A 28 9.79 -17.42 -13.93
C LEU A 28 10.53 -18.27 -12.89
N SER A 29 9.84 -19.10 -12.10
CA SER A 29 10.49 -19.88 -11.04
C SER A 29 11.36 -21.02 -11.59
N GLN A 30 10.98 -21.66 -12.69
CA GLN A 30 11.83 -22.65 -13.38
C GLN A 30 13.02 -22.01 -14.12
N GLU A 31 12.85 -20.80 -14.68
CA GLU A 31 13.97 -20.02 -15.23
C GLU A 31 14.92 -19.57 -14.11
N LEU A 32 14.39 -19.21 -12.93
CA LEU A 32 15.15 -18.80 -11.74
C LEU A 32 15.87 -19.97 -11.04
N GLU A 33 15.28 -21.18 -11.03
CA GLU A 33 16.00 -22.39 -10.58
C GLU A 33 17.14 -22.72 -11.56
N ARG A 34 16.93 -22.53 -12.87
CA ARG A 34 17.99 -22.69 -13.89
C ARG A 34 19.06 -21.61 -13.85
N GLU A 35 18.71 -20.36 -13.52
CA GLU A 35 19.67 -19.26 -13.36
C GLU A 35 20.44 -19.36 -12.03
N SER A 36 19.78 -19.73 -10.93
CA SER A 36 20.44 -19.91 -9.64
C SER A 36 21.33 -21.15 -9.55
N ASP A 37 21.03 -22.22 -10.30
CA ASP A 37 21.97 -23.34 -10.49
C ASP A 37 23.11 -22.96 -11.46
N ASN A 38 22.87 -22.18 -12.52
CA ASN A 38 23.94 -21.70 -13.42
C ASN A 38 24.92 -20.75 -12.71
N ASP A 39 24.44 -19.89 -11.80
CA ASP A 39 25.27 -18.97 -11.03
C ASP A 39 26.04 -19.67 -9.90
N ARG A 40 25.60 -20.86 -9.48
CA ARG A 40 26.36 -21.74 -8.58
C ARG A 40 27.44 -22.55 -9.30
N GLU A 41 27.23 -22.91 -10.57
CA GLU A 41 28.21 -23.66 -11.37
C GLU A 41 29.28 -22.80 -12.08
N LYS A 42 29.15 -21.47 -12.13
CA LYS A 42 30.08 -20.57 -12.85
C LYS A 42 30.83 -19.55 -11.98
N LYS A 43 31.47 -20.01 -10.91
CA LYS A 43 32.62 -19.30 -10.32
C LYS A 43 33.85 -20.21 -10.30
N PRO A 44 34.88 -19.95 -11.12
CA PRO A 44 36.16 -20.64 -10.98
C PRO A 44 36.86 -20.12 -9.72
N VAL A 45 37.38 -21.07 -8.93
CA VAL A 45 38.28 -20.82 -7.80
C VAL A 45 39.57 -20.20 -8.34
N ALA A 46 39.90 -18.98 -7.91
CA ALA A 46 41.16 -18.33 -8.25
C ALA A 46 42.18 -18.54 -7.13
N GLU A 47 43.28 -19.22 -7.46
CA GLU A 47 44.49 -19.33 -6.64
C GLU A 47 45.22 -17.97 -6.50
N PRO A 48 45.93 -17.72 -5.38
CA PRO A 48 46.62 -16.46 -5.15
C PRO A 48 47.96 -16.39 -5.88
N LEU A 49 48.09 -15.43 -6.80
CA LEU A 49 49.34 -15.07 -7.47
C LEU A 49 50.24 -14.20 -6.56
N GLN A 50 51.43 -14.70 -6.26
CA GLN A 50 52.54 -13.96 -5.63
C GLN A 50 53.18 -12.99 -6.63
N THR A 51 53.54 -11.77 -6.21
CA THR A 51 54.59 -10.95 -6.86
C THR A 51 55.08 -9.83 -5.91
N PRO A 52 56.25 -9.19 -6.14
CA PRO A 52 57.35 -9.24 -5.17
C PRO A 52 57.69 -7.88 -4.52
N THR A 53 58.44 -7.98 -3.44
CA THR A 53 58.92 -6.86 -2.61
C THR A 53 59.91 -5.96 -3.35
N ARG A 54 59.70 -4.63 -3.34
CA ARG A 54 60.80 -3.66 -3.52
C ARG A 54 60.61 -2.44 -2.62
N ARG A 55 61.63 -2.23 -1.76
CA ARG A 55 61.76 -1.21 -0.71
C ARG A 55 61.74 0.23 -1.24
N LEU A 56 61.10 1.14 -0.52
CA LEU A 56 61.48 2.56 -0.45
C LEU A 56 61.41 3.12 0.99
N ARG A 57 62.32 4.06 1.28
CA ARG A 57 62.80 4.51 2.60
C ARG A 57 61.88 5.52 3.30
N LYS A 58 61.97 5.56 4.65
CA LYS A 58 61.36 6.54 5.58
C LYS A 58 61.92 7.96 5.40
N PRO A 59 61.15 9.01 5.74
CA PRO A 59 61.69 10.26 6.25
C PRO A 59 61.41 10.46 7.76
N ILE A 60 62.14 11.44 8.30
CA ILE A 60 62.54 11.68 9.69
C ILE A 60 61.54 12.59 10.42
N LYS A 61 61.44 12.43 11.74
CA LYS A 61 60.68 13.29 12.67
C LYS A 61 61.48 14.55 13.04
N THR A 62 60.81 15.68 13.13
CA THR A 62 61.25 16.83 13.96
C THR A 62 60.11 17.33 14.82
N LYS A 63 60.40 17.47 16.11
CA LYS A 63 59.60 18.10 17.15
C LYS A 63 59.95 19.60 17.24
N ASP A 64 59.08 20.30 17.98
CA ASP A 64 59.25 21.61 18.64
C ASP A 64 58.78 22.84 17.86
N LEU A 65 57.68 23.46 18.31
CA LEU A 65 57.72 24.78 18.98
C LEU A 65 56.32 25.17 19.52
N LYS A 66 56.30 25.69 20.76
CA LYS A 66 55.16 26.36 21.43
C LYS A 66 55.33 27.89 21.33
N SER A 67 54.22 28.63 21.13
CA SER A 67 53.86 29.89 21.84
C SER A 67 52.56 30.46 21.24
N ARG A 68 51.43 30.53 21.98
CA ARG A 68 50.93 31.66 22.82
C ARG A 68 50.78 33.00 22.08
N THR A 69 49.54 33.45 21.82
CA THR A 69 48.88 34.67 22.41
C THR A 69 47.47 34.95 21.84
N THR A 70 46.49 35.07 22.76
CA THR A 70 45.36 36.05 22.91
C THR A 70 44.65 36.72 21.73
N GLY A 71 43.30 36.80 21.84
CA GLY A 71 42.47 37.85 21.22
C GLY A 71 40.97 37.48 21.14
N GLU A 72 40.12 38.29 21.75
CA GLU A 72 38.66 38.17 21.97
C GLU A 72 37.79 38.33 20.71
N GLY A 73 36.50 37.94 20.81
CA GLY A 73 35.44 38.43 19.92
C GLY A 73 34.24 37.49 19.75
N GLU A 74 33.08 37.92 20.27
CA GLU A 74 31.70 37.41 20.09
C GLU A 74 31.35 37.21 18.58
N THR A 75 30.38 36.41 18.13
CA THR A 75 28.92 36.45 18.39
C THR A 75 28.22 35.20 17.81
N GLU A 76 27.00 34.98 18.29
CA GLU A 76 26.00 33.96 18.00
C GLU A 76 25.80 33.54 16.52
N ALA A 77 25.64 32.23 16.27
CA ALA A 77 25.04 31.71 15.05
C ALA A 77 24.06 30.57 15.36
N SER A 78 22.85 30.75 14.85
CA SER A 78 21.65 29.97 15.04
C SER A 78 21.71 28.60 14.37
N ASN A 79 21.10 27.64 15.06
CA ASN A 79 20.92 26.26 14.69
C ASN A 79 19.68 26.10 13.78
N SER A 80 19.83 25.54 12.58
CA SER A 80 18.72 24.88 11.86
C SER A 80 19.23 23.62 11.15
N GLY A 81 18.82 22.49 11.71
CA GLY A 81 19.18 21.15 11.26
C GLY A 81 18.60 20.82 9.89
N THR A 82 19.48 20.32 9.01
CA THR A 82 19.10 19.70 7.74
C THR A 82 18.69 18.25 7.99
N SER A 83 17.45 17.92 7.65
CA SER A 83 16.91 16.57 7.68
C SER A 83 17.53 15.72 6.57
N GLY A 84 18.22 14.66 6.96
CA GLY A 84 18.70 13.61 6.05
C GLY A 84 17.55 12.80 5.46
N GLY A 85 17.60 12.59 4.14
CA GLY A 85 16.74 11.67 3.40
C GLY A 85 17.64 10.78 2.54
N GLY A 86 17.57 9.47 2.77
CA GLY A 86 18.53 8.47 2.31
C GLY A 86 18.53 8.20 0.81
N THR A 87 19.77 8.04 0.33
CA THR A 87 20.20 7.25 -0.83
C THR A 87 20.00 5.75 -0.57
N ASP A 88 19.56 4.98 -1.57
CA ASP A 88 20.45 4.07 -2.31
C ASP A 88 19.71 3.36 -3.45
N ASP A 89 20.32 3.38 -4.65
CA ASP A 89 20.35 2.24 -5.57
C ASP A 89 21.51 2.44 -6.56
N GLY A 90 22.67 1.90 -6.21
CA GLY A 90 23.46 1.02 -7.08
C GLY A 90 24.11 1.62 -8.35
N GLY A 91 25.32 2.16 -8.17
CA GLY A 91 26.51 1.84 -8.99
C GLY A 91 26.41 1.87 -10.52
N LYS A 92 26.34 3.06 -11.10
CA LYS A 92 26.99 3.38 -12.38
C LYS A 92 27.76 4.68 -12.21
N GLU A 93 29.04 4.61 -12.58
CA GLU A 93 30.10 5.63 -12.63
C GLU A 93 29.68 7.09 -12.32
N ASP A 94 30.30 7.68 -11.29
CA ASP A 94 30.15 9.08 -10.83
C ASP A 94 30.53 10.17 -11.86
N GLY A 95 30.69 9.82 -13.14
CA GLY A 95 31.00 10.73 -14.25
C GLY A 95 29.78 11.29 -15.01
N ASP A 96 28.63 10.59 -14.99
CA ASP A 96 27.49 10.85 -15.90
C ASP A 96 26.28 11.57 -15.25
N ASP A 97 26.32 11.91 -13.96
CA ASP A 97 25.18 12.55 -13.26
C ASP A 97 25.14 14.09 -13.40
N PHE A 98 26.04 14.68 -14.19
CA PHE A 98 26.08 16.14 -14.40
C PHE A 98 25.10 16.58 -15.50
N ILE A 99 24.55 17.78 -15.34
CA ILE A 99 23.67 18.39 -16.35
C ILE A 99 24.51 18.76 -17.59
N SER A 100 24.10 18.25 -18.74
CA SER A 100 24.74 18.55 -20.03
C SER A 100 24.39 19.97 -20.48
N PRO A 101 25.28 20.68 -21.20
CA PRO A 101 24.93 21.93 -21.86
C PRO A 101 23.94 21.74 -23.03
N ASP A 102 23.86 20.53 -23.58
CA ASP A 102 22.91 20.19 -24.65
C ASP A 102 21.54 19.80 -24.08
N LEU A 103 20.50 20.49 -24.55
CA LEU A 103 19.12 20.33 -24.08
C LEU A 103 18.52 18.97 -24.47
N GLU A 104 18.84 18.45 -25.65
CA GLU A 104 18.30 17.17 -26.13
C GLU A 104 18.87 15.98 -25.33
N THR A 105 20.15 16.03 -24.97
CA THR A 105 20.75 15.06 -24.05
C THR A 105 20.03 15.05 -22.70
N ASN A 106 19.76 16.22 -22.12
CA ASN A 106 19.03 16.32 -20.85
C ASN A 106 17.58 15.81 -20.97
N ARG A 107 16.90 16.12 -22.08
CA ARG A 107 15.55 15.61 -22.37
C ARG A 107 15.54 14.08 -22.38
N ARG A 108 16.51 13.45 -23.04
CA ARG A 108 16.60 11.98 -23.12
C ARG A 108 16.78 11.35 -21.74
N LEU A 109 17.67 11.90 -20.92
CA LEU A 109 17.93 11.42 -19.55
C LEU A 109 16.68 11.55 -18.67
N LEU A 110 15.97 12.66 -18.75
CA LEU A 110 14.72 12.87 -18.01
C LEU A 110 13.61 11.94 -18.49
N ALA A 111 13.49 11.74 -19.80
CA ALA A 111 12.53 10.81 -20.39
C ALA A 111 12.77 9.36 -19.92
N GLU A 112 14.03 8.95 -19.80
CA GLU A 112 14.41 7.64 -19.24
C GLU A 112 14.06 7.55 -17.74
N HIS A 113 14.42 8.55 -16.94
CA HIS A 113 14.15 8.54 -15.50
C HIS A 113 12.66 8.52 -15.14
N PHE A 114 11.82 9.21 -15.93
CA PHE A 114 10.38 9.34 -15.70
C PHE A 114 9.52 8.40 -16.54
N TYR A 115 10.11 7.47 -17.30
CA TYR A 115 9.39 6.51 -18.14
C TYR A 115 8.42 7.19 -19.13
N LEU A 116 8.92 8.21 -19.83
CA LEU A 116 8.17 8.87 -20.92
C LEU A 116 8.31 8.05 -22.22
N PRO A 117 7.26 7.94 -23.05
CA PRO A 117 5.99 8.69 -23.03
C PRO A 117 4.84 7.99 -22.28
N GLN A 118 5.10 6.89 -21.56
CA GLN A 118 4.06 6.16 -20.82
C GLN A 118 3.51 7.04 -19.69
N ASN A 119 4.39 7.65 -18.90
CA ASN A 119 3.98 8.50 -17.79
C ASN A 119 3.36 9.83 -18.28
N LYS A 120 2.07 10.05 -18.03
CA LYS A 120 1.31 11.20 -18.56
C LYS A 120 1.27 12.42 -17.63
N ASP A 121 1.64 12.26 -16.36
CA ASP A 121 1.59 13.37 -15.40
C ASP A 121 2.87 14.23 -15.39
N VAL A 122 3.98 13.75 -15.93
CA VAL A 122 5.21 14.53 -16.09
C VAL A 122 5.13 15.32 -17.40
N VAL A 123 5.18 16.64 -17.31
CA VAL A 123 5.13 17.54 -18.45
C VAL A 123 6.53 18.09 -18.71
N ILE A 124 7.05 17.81 -19.90
CA ILE A 124 8.23 18.46 -20.47
C ILE A 124 7.73 19.44 -21.51
N ARG A 125 7.96 20.74 -21.29
CA ARG A 125 7.53 21.79 -22.21
C ARG A 125 8.72 22.61 -22.68
N ASP A 126 8.86 22.67 -23.99
CA ASP A 126 9.85 23.50 -24.67
C ASP A 126 9.33 24.92 -24.88
N PHE A 127 10.24 25.87 -24.84
CA PHE A 127 9.99 27.26 -25.18
C PHE A 127 11.25 27.88 -25.77
N VAL A 128 11.08 29.00 -26.47
CA VAL A 128 12.18 29.71 -27.13
C VAL A 128 12.21 31.13 -26.59
N LEU A 129 13.40 31.62 -26.25
CA LEU A 129 13.61 33.02 -25.88
C LEU A 129 13.71 33.87 -27.15
N PRO A 130 13.39 35.18 -27.08
CA PRO A 130 13.57 36.14 -28.18
C PRO A 130 14.98 36.18 -28.79
N GLN A 131 16.00 35.71 -28.07
CA GLN A 131 17.38 35.58 -28.54
C GLN A 131 17.65 34.28 -29.34
N ASP A 132 16.60 33.62 -29.82
CA ASP A 132 16.63 32.32 -30.54
C ASP A 132 17.34 31.20 -29.77
N ARG A 133 17.23 31.24 -28.44
CA ARG A 133 17.77 30.22 -27.54
C ARG A 133 16.66 29.33 -27.01
N GLY A 134 16.86 28.03 -27.09
CA GLY A 134 15.94 27.03 -26.56
C GLY A 134 15.98 26.97 -25.04
N GLY A 135 14.83 26.72 -24.42
CA GLY A 135 14.68 26.40 -23.02
C GLY A 135 13.65 25.30 -22.83
N MET A 136 13.77 24.56 -21.73
CA MET A 136 12.88 23.45 -21.38
C MET A 136 12.49 23.55 -19.91
N ILE A 137 11.21 23.45 -19.62
CA ILE A 137 10.71 23.29 -18.25
C ILE A 137 10.17 21.88 -18.03
N VAL A 138 10.36 21.39 -16.81
CA VAL A 138 9.95 20.05 -16.39
C VAL A 138 9.23 20.17 -15.06
N TYR A 139 8.01 19.66 -15.00
CA TYR A 139 7.21 19.65 -13.78
C TYR A 139 6.19 18.50 -13.80
N ILE A 140 5.64 18.17 -12.64
CA ILE A 140 4.54 17.19 -12.53
C ILE A 140 3.23 17.95 -12.45
N ASP A 141 2.33 17.61 -13.36
CA ASP A 141 1.01 18.18 -13.48
C ASP A 141 0.15 17.79 -12.25
N GLY A 142 -0.52 18.77 -11.65
CA GLY A 142 -1.39 18.57 -10.48
C GLY A 142 -0.74 18.75 -9.11
N ILE A 143 0.59 18.69 -8.99
CA ILE A 143 1.32 19.06 -7.74
C ILE A 143 2.06 20.40 -7.85
N VAL A 144 1.91 21.07 -8.98
CA VAL A 144 2.48 22.37 -9.31
C VAL A 144 1.34 23.34 -9.67
N ASN A 145 1.50 24.61 -9.32
CA ASN A 145 0.55 25.66 -9.73
C ASN A 145 0.81 26.04 -11.20
N SER A 146 -0.11 25.65 -12.10
CA SER A 146 0.00 25.95 -13.52
C SER A 146 0.04 27.45 -13.82
N ASP A 147 -0.64 28.28 -13.03
CA ASP A 147 -0.64 29.74 -13.21
C ASP A 147 0.73 30.34 -12.88
N TRP A 148 1.40 29.83 -11.84
CA TRP A 148 2.76 30.28 -11.50
C TRP A 148 3.78 29.85 -12.57
N VAL A 149 3.65 28.64 -13.10
CA VAL A 149 4.50 28.20 -14.22
C VAL A 149 4.26 29.09 -15.45
N MET A 150 3.00 29.40 -15.77
CA MET A 150 2.67 30.21 -16.94
C MET A 150 3.08 31.68 -16.79
N TYR A 151 2.66 32.34 -15.71
CA TYR A 151 2.80 33.79 -15.53
C TYR A 151 4.09 34.20 -14.81
N SER A 152 4.66 33.36 -13.95
CA SER A 152 5.89 33.69 -13.20
C SER A 152 7.15 33.13 -13.82
N ILE A 153 7.06 32.11 -14.70
CA ILE A 153 8.22 31.52 -15.38
C ILE A 153 8.15 31.76 -16.89
N LEU A 154 7.15 31.22 -17.58
CA LEU A 154 7.13 31.23 -19.05
C LEU A 154 6.93 32.63 -19.64
N GLN A 155 5.96 33.40 -19.15
CA GLN A 155 5.69 34.74 -19.69
C GLN A 155 6.90 35.70 -19.55
N PRO A 156 7.58 35.81 -18.39
CA PRO A 156 8.77 36.64 -18.28
C PRO A 156 9.91 36.18 -19.19
N LEU A 157 10.14 34.86 -19.30
CA LEU A 157 11.21 34.32 -20.13
C LEU A 157 10.93 34.47 -21.63
N MET A 158 9.68 34.38 -22.09
CA MET A 158 9.33 34.47 -23.51
C MET A 158 9.10 35.91 -23.98
N VAL A 159 8.63 36.82 -23.11
CA VAL A 159 8.23 38.19 -23.51
C VAL A 159 9.22 39.24 -23.03
N LEU A 160 9.71 39.15 -21.79
CA LEU A 160 10.49 40.22 -21.15
C LEU A 160 12.00 40.07 -21.35
N SER A 161 12.48 38.85 -21.63
CA SER A 161 13.91 38.57 -21.84
C SER A 161 14.52 39.28 -23.05
N GLY A 162 13.71 39.69 -24.04
CA GLY A 162 14.17 40.49 -25.18
C GLY A 162 14.66 41.89 -24.83
N HIS A 163 14.34 42.40 -23.63
CA HIS A 163 14.78 43.71 -23.14
C HIS A 163 15.98 43.63 -22.19
N PHE A 164 16.47 42.43 -21.88
CA PHE A 164 17.63 42.24 -21.02
C PHE A 164 18.91 42.41 -21.82
N GLN A 165 19.48 43.62 -21.80
CA GLN A 165 20.85 43.87 -22.24
C GLN A 165 21.80 43.38 -21.15
N SER A 166 22.49 42.26 -21.39
CA SER A 166 23.63 41.87 -20.55
C SER A 166 24.67 43.01 -20.57
N PRO A 167 25.35 43.34 -19.46
CA PRO A 167 26.43 44.32 -19.44
C PRO A 167 27.63 43.99 -20.34
N SER A 168 27.63 42.83 -21.01
CA SER A 168 28.69 42.29 -21.85
C SER A 168 28.27 42.16 -23.32
N GLU A 169 27.63 43.18 -23.90
CA GLU A 169 27.26 43.20 -25.31
C GLU A 169 28.46 43.55 -26.22
N GLN A 170 29.40 42.60 -26.36
CA GLN A 170 30.33 42.52 -27.49
C GLN A 170 30.66 41.06 -27.90
N LEU A 171 29.88 40.07 -27.49
CA LEU A 171 30.11 38.68 -27.89
C LEU A 171 28.96 38.14 -28.73
N GLU A 172 29.35 37.57 -29.87
CA GLU A 172 28.58 36.87 -30.89
C GLU A 172 27.45 35.98 -30.33
N PRO A 173 26.39 35.68 -31.12
CA PRO A 173 25.24 34.87 -30.71
C PRO A 173 25.59 33.45 -30.22
N THR A 174 26.82 33.01 -30.45
CA THR A 174 27.34 31.65 -30.29
C THR A 174 28.14 31.43 -28.99
N SER A 175 28.36 32.43 -28.15
CA SER A 175 29.08 32.21 -26.88
C SER A 175 28.18 31.58 -25.82
N ASN A 176 28.59 30.41 -25.32
CA ASN A 176 27.98 29.71 -24.17
C ASN A 176 27.68 30.71 -23.04
N LEU A 177 26.41 30.78 -22.61
CA LEU A 177 26.02 31.65 -21.51
C LEU A 177 26.76 31.17 -20.24
N SER A 178 27.55 32.04 -19.61
CA SER A 178 28.25 31.67 -18.39
C SER A 178 27.22 31.37 -17.29
N LYS A 179 27.53 30.42 -16.40
CA LYS A 179 26.69 30.06 -15.24
C LYS A 179 26.25 31.29 -14.43
N ARG A 180 27.11 32.33 -14.38
CA ARG A 180 26.83 33.60 -13.69
C ARG A 180 25.79 34.46 -14.40
N ASP A 181 25.87 34.54 -15.72
CA ASP A 181 24.95 35.35 -16.54
C ASP A 181 23.56 34.71 -16.54
N PHE A 182 23.49 33.37 -16.53
CA PHE A 182 22.23 32.66 -16.39
C PHE A 182 21.52 32.97 -15.06
N LYS A 183 22.25 32.91 -13.93
CA LYS A 183 21.66 33.25 -12.63
C LYS A 183 21.20 34.71 -12.57
N ALA A 184 22.02 35.65 -13.07
CA ALA A 184 21.68 37.07 -13.08
C ALA A 184 20.43 37.37 -13.93
N LEU A 185 20.29 36.69 -15.08
CA LEU A 185 19.11 36.77 -15.94
C LEU A 185 17.85 36.32 -15.18
N LEU A 186 17.92 35.17 -14.50
CA LEU A 186 16.77 34.63 -13.76
C LEU A 186 16.40 35.49 -12.56
N ASP A 187 17.39 35.98 -11.79
CA ASP A 187 17.15 36.87 -10.65
C ASP A 187 16.48 38.20 -11.07
N HIS A 188 16.74 38.67 -12.30
CA HIS A 188 16.15 39.89 -12.84
C HIS A 188 14.76 39.67 -13.45
N LEU A 189 14.55 38.53 -14.13
CA LEU A 189 13.34 38.28 -14.91
C LEU A 189 12.24 37.54 -14.13
N LEU A 190 12.61 36.66 -13.21
CA LEU A 190 11.65 35.81 -12.52
C LEU A 190 11.23 36.44 -11.18
N PRO A 191 9.96 36.89 -11.02
CA PRO A 191 9.46 37.38 -9.74
C PRO A 191 9.10 36.20 -8.81
N VAL A 192 10.09 35.36 -8.49
CA VAL A 192 9.90 34.10 -7.75
C VAL A 192 10.54 34.18 -6.36
N HIS A 193 9.91 33.53 -5.37
CA HIS A 193 10.34 33.62 -3.98
C HIS A 193 11.69 32.91 -3.71
N GLN A 194 11.88 31.73 -4.30
CA GLN A 194 13.08 30.93 -4.13
C GLN A 194 13.55 30.37 -5.47
N LEU A 195 14.80 30.67 -5.80
CA LEU A 195 15.52 30.17 -6.97
C LEU A 195 16.77 29.43 -6.49
N LYS A 196 16.94 28.17 -6.92
CA LYS A 196 18.13 27.37 -6.60
C LYS A 196 18.78 26.86 -7.87
N MET A 197 20.08 27.11 -8.03
CA MET A 197 20.87 26.54 -9.12
C MET A 197 21.35 25.14 -8.74
N ILE A 198 21.28 24.21 -9.68
CA ILE A 198 21.73 22.82 -9.52
C ILE A 198 22.62 22.41 -10.68
N ASP A 199 23.59 21.54 -10.40
CA ASP A 199 24.55 21.01 -11.38
C ASP A 199 24.31 19.52 -11.71
N LYS A 200 23.53 18.81 -10.88
CA LYS A 200 23.30 17.35 -10.98
C LYS A 200 21.90 17.03 -11.50
N MET A 201 21.80 15.98 -12.32
CA MET A 201 20.54 15.49 -12.85
C MET A 201 19.69 14.81 -11.77
N SER A 202 20.32 14.05 -10.86
CA SER A 202 19.66 13.46 -9.69
C SER A 202 18.92 14.50 -8.81
N ASP A 203 19.52 15.68 -8.61
CA ASP A 203 18.89 16.80 -7.90
C ASP A 203 17.69 17.37 -8.67
N ALA A 204 17.78 17.43 -10.00
CA ALA A 204 16.67 17.86 -10.87
C ALA A 204 15.47 16.90 -10.75
N VAL A 205 15.73 15.58 -10.86
CA VAL A 205 14.69 14.55 -10.71
C VAL A 205 14.03 14.65 -9.32
N SER A 206 14.84 14.81 -8.27
CA SER A 206 14.35 14.95 -6.90
C SER A 206 13.53 16.24 -6.71
N ALA A 207 13.92 17.34 -7.34
CA ALA A 207 13.17 18.60 -7.31
C ALA A 207 11.79 18.45 -7.97
N VAL A 208 11.73 17.85 -9.16
CA VAL A 208 10.47 17.58 -9.89
C VAL A 208 9.54 16.68 -9.05
N LEU A 209 10.05 15.61 -8.44
CA LEU A 209 9.27 14.72 -7.56
C LEU A 209 8.72 15.42 -6.31
N ASN A 210 9.39 16.48 -5.85
CA ASN A 210 8.93 17.30 -4.73
C ASN A 210 7.97 18.43 -5.18
N GLY A 211 7.49 18.42 -6.43
CA GLY A 211 6.57 19.42 -6.95
C GLY A 211 7.22 20.77 -7.22
N LEU A 212 8.51 20.80 -7.56
CA LEU A 212 9.19 22.00 -8.03
C LEU A 212 9.27 21.98 -9.55
N THR A 213 9.38 23.15 -10.17
CA THR A 213 9.60 23.26 -11.62
C THR A 213 11.09 23.42 -11.87
N VAL A 214 11.64 22.60 -12.75
CA VAL A 214 13.05 22.67 -13.15
C VAL A 214 13.15 23.25 -14.55
N LEU A 215 14.00 24.25 -14.69
CA LEU A 215 14.25 25.03 -15.89
C LEU A 215 15.65 24.72 -16.42
N PHE A 216 15.72 24.28 -17.66
CA PHE A 216 16.94 24.05 -18.43
C PHE A 216 17.03 25.09 -19.56
N MET A 217 18.25 25.51 -19.87
CA MET A 217 18.56 26.43 -20.95
C MET A 217 19.63 25.84 -21.84
N ASP A 218 19.49 26.03 -23.15
CA ASP A 218 20.46 25.57 -24.13
C ASP A 218 21.82 26.29 -23.95
N GLY A 219 22.90 25.53 -24.03
CA GLY A 219 24.27 25.99 -23.82
C GLY A 219 24.69 26.16 -22.35
N VAL A 220 23.83 25.80 -21.38
CA VAL A 220 24.11 25.96 -19.94
C VAL A 220 24.15 24.63 -19.21
N ALA A 221 25.31 24.26 -18.66
CA ALA A 221 25.51 23.06 -17.85
C ALA A 221 25.00 23.20 -16.40
N GLN A 222 23.89 23.91 -16.20
CA GLN A 222 23.20 24.13 -14.92
C GLN A 222 21.70 24.25 -15.18
N ALA A 223 20.89 23.73 -14.25
CA ALA A 223 19.46 23.96 -14.23
C ALA A 223 19.07 24.86 -13.07
N ALA A 224 17.95 25.56 -13.23
CA ALA A 224 17.35 26.39 -12.20
C ALA A 224 16.09 25.70 -11.66
N VAL A 225 15.99 25.60 -10.34
CA VAL A 225 14.82 25.07 -9.63
C VAL A 225 14.01 26.25 -9.12
N VAL A 226 12.73 26.28 -9.49
CA VAL A 226 11.79 27.33 -9.10
C VAL A 226 10.71 26.74 -8.18
N GLU A 227 10.52 27.35 -7.02
CA GLU A 227 9.46 26.98 -6.08
C GLU A 227 8.09 27.28 -6.68
N THR A 228 7.39 26.22 -7.08
CA THR A 228 6.07 26.28 -7.73
C THR A 228 5.10 25.26 -7.14
N ARG A 229 5.46 24.68 -6.00
CA ARG A 229 4.74 23.60 -5.35
C ARG A 229 3.35 24.03 -4.94
N PHE A 230 2.38 23.20 -5.33
CA PHE A 230 0.99 23.40 -4.99
C PHE A 230 0.36 22.05 -4.70
N PHE A 231 0.12 21.78 -3.42
CA PHE A 231 -0.64 20.61 -3.02
C PHE A 231 -2.12 21.01 -2.79
N PRO A 232 -3.08 20.26 -3.35
CA PRO A 232 -4.50 20.50 -3.10
C PRO A 232 -4.80 20.36 -1.60
N ASN A 233 -5.05 21.47 -0.89
CA ASN A 233 -5.30 21.45 0.56
C ASN A 233 -6.73 21.86 0.96
N ARG A 234 -7.48 22.61 0.12
CA ARG A 234 -8.78 23.18 0.53
C ARG A 234 -10.00 22.34 0.13
N SER A 235 -9.84 21.39 -0.79
CA SER A 235 -10.93 20.54 -1.33
C SER A 235 -10.93 19.11 -0.79
N VAL A 236 -9.93 18.74 0.00
CA VAL A 236 -9.74 17.36 0.50
C VAL A 236 -10.44 17.23 1.84
N THR A 237 -11.45 16.36 1.89
CA THR A 237 -12.24 16.08 3.09
C THR A 237 -11.62 14.94 3.90
N THR A 238 -12.20 14.70 5.08
CA THR A 238 -11.84 13.54 5.91
C THR A 238 -12.54 12.27 5.43
N PRO A 239 -11.88 11.11 5.49
CA PRO A 239 -12.48 9.83 5.14
C PRO A 239 -13.74 9.55 5.98
N MET A 240 -14.85 9.18 5.32
CA MET A 240 -16.12 8.89 5.99
C MET A 240 -16.33 7.39 6.24
N VAL A 241 -15.83 6.53 5.34
CA VAL A 241 -16.00 5.07 5.39
C VAL A 241 -14.84 4.39 6.12
N GLU A 242 -13.61 4.83 5.85
CA GLU A 242 -12.35 4.34 6.41
C GLU A 242 -11.75 5.36 7.41
N ALA A 243 -12.57 5.82 8.35
CA ALA A 243 -12.12 6.69 9.42
C ALA A 243 -11.10 5.97 10.33
N VAL A 244 -9.99 6.64 10.65
CA VAL A 244 -8.93 6.11 11.53
C VAL A 244 -8.65 7.08 12.67
N VAL A 245 -8.23 6.57 13.82
CA VAL A 245 -7.83 7.43 14.96
C VAL A 245 -6.39 7.93 14.75
N ARG A 246 -5.52 7.06 14.24
CA ARG A 246 -4.13 7.41 13.88
C ARG A 246 -3.89 7.26 12.39
N GLY A 247 -3.22 8.25 11.81
CA GLY A 247 -2.82 8.27 10.41
C GLY A 247 -3.25 9.56 9.71
N PRO A 248 -2.94 9.68 8.40
CA PRO A 248 -3.46 10.75 7.55
C PRO A 248 -4.99 10.83 7.60
N GLN A 249 -5.55 12.03 7.47
CA GLN A 249 -7.00 12.27 7.43
C GLN A 249 -7.43 12.83 6.07
N GLU A 250 -6.63 12.63 5.03
CA GLU A 250 -6.93 13.05 3.67
C GLU A 250 -7.72 11.95 2.97
N ALA A 251 -8.84 12.30 2.32
CA ALA A 251 -9.61 11.43 1.46
C ALA A 251 -9.49 11.82 -0.02
N PHE A 252 -9.80 10.91 -0.91
CA PHE A 252 -9.95 11.21 -2.33
C PHE A 252 -11.17 12.09 -2.59
N THR A 253 -11.15 12.77 -3.73
CA THR A 253 -12.20 13.66 -4.22
C THR A 253 -12.75 13.12 -5.54
N GLU A 254 -13.77 13.74 -6.11
CA GLU A 254 -14.32 13.33 -7.40
C GLU A 254 -13.41 13.68 -8.59
N SER A 255 -12.36 14.49 -8.38
CA SER A 255 -11.42 14.85 -9.44
C SER A 255 -10.26 13.87 -9.54
N GLN A 256 -10.14 13.19 -10.67
CA GLN A 256 -9.06 12.25 -10.98
C GLN A 256 -7.68 12.92 -10.88
N ARG A 257 -7.56 14.16 -11.39
CA ARG A 257 -6.31 14.93 -11.34
C ARG A 257 -5.86 15.25 -9.92
N VAL A 258 -6.81 15.61 -9.04
CA VAL A 258 -6.52 15.83 -7.61
C VAL A 258 -6.12 14.53 -6.94
N ASN A 259 -6.80 13.42 -7.25
CA ASN A 259 -6.51 12.11 -6.68
C ASN A 259 -5.11 11.61 -7.06
N VAL A 260 -4.69 11.79 -8.32
CA VAL A 260 -3.30 11.50 -8.75
C VAL A 260 -2.30 12.37 -7.99
N ALA A 261 -2.58 13.66 -7.82
CA ALA A 261 -1.73 14.56 -7.04
C ALA A 261 -1.59 14.11 -5.57
N LEU A 262 -2.67 13.62 -4.95
CA LEU A 262 -2.64 13.06 -3.58
C LEU A 262 -1.78 11.80 -3.50
N ILE A 263 -1.88 10.90 -4.49
CA ILE A 263 -1.02 9.71 -4.58
C ILE A 263 0.45 10.12 -4.78
N ARG A 264 0.74 11.09 -5.65
CA ARG A 264 2.09 11.64 -5.89
C ARG A 264 2.67 12.32 -4.64
N LYS A 265 1.85 13.00 -3.85
CA LYS A 265 2.25 13.58 -2.56
C LYS A 265 2.71 12.50 -1.57
N ALA A 266 2.01 11.35 -1.55
CA ALA A 266 2.33 10.21 -0.70
C ALA A 266 3.52 9.38 -1.24
N VAL A 267 3.65 9.23 -2.56
CA VAL A 267 4.69 8.43 -3.23
C VAL A 267 5.58 9.33 -4.09
N ARG A 268 6.67 9.82 -3.49
CA ARG A 268 7.67 10.67 -4.16
C ARG A 268 8.78 9.82 -4.79
N HIS A 269 8.45 9.09 -5.84
CA HIS A 269 9.39 8.18 -6.51
C HIS A 269 9.28 8.28 -8.04
N ARG A 270 10.43 8.33 -8.73
CA ARG A 270 10.52 8.44 -10.21
C ARG A 270 9.85 7.29 -10.94
N GLY A 271 9.90 6.10 -10.34
CA GLY A 271 9.30 4.89 -10.89
C GLY A 271 7.78 4.77 -10.69
N LEU A 272 7.08 5.75 -10.10
CA LEU A 272 5.62 5.78 -10.14
C LEU A 272 5.21 6.31 -11.52
N VAL A 273 4.46 5.53 -12.27
CA VAL A 273 4.00 5.84 -13.63
C VAL A 273 2.47 5.97 -13.63
N THR A 274 1.98 7.01 -14.29
CA THR A 274 0.56 7.29 -14.48
C THR A 274 0.25 7.16 -15.97
N GLU A 275 -0.60 6.22 -16.36
CA GLU A 275 -1.07 6.05 -17.73
C GLU A 275 -2.55 6.39 -17.85
N THR A 276 -2.95 6.95 -18.99
CA THR A 276 -4.37 7.23 -19.29
C THR A 276 -4.88 6.20 -20.28
N VAL A 277 -6.04 5.62 -19.99
CA VAL A 277 -6.74 4.66 -20.86
C VAL A 277 -8.17 5.13 -21.07
N ASP A 278 -8.58 5.18 -22.34
CA ASP A 278 -9.96 5.50 -22.70
C ASP A 278 -10.88 4.30 -22.39
N ILE A 279 -11.98 4.57 -21.70
CA ILE A 279 -12.98 3.59 -21.29
C ILE A 279 -14.34 4.02 -21.85
N GLY A 280 -15.06 3.09 -22.48
CA GLY A 280 -16.37 3.39 -23.05
C GLY A 280 -16.28 4.37 -24.23
N GLU A 281 -17.22 5.30 -24.32
CA GLU A 281 -17.32 6.26 -25.43
C GLU A 281 -16.64 7.61 -25.16
N ASN A 282 -16.69 8.12 -23.92
CA ASN A 282 -16.24 9.48 -23.58
C ASN A 282 -15.65 9.60 -22.17
N MET A 283 -14.97 8.56 -21.68
CA MET A 283 -14.38 8.56 -20.34
C MET A 283 -12.94 8.10 -20.37
N THR A 284 -12.14 8.63 -19.46
CA THR A 284 -10.74 8.25 -19.26
C THR A 284 -10.52 7.72 -17.84
N ALA A 285 -9.77 6.63 -17.73
CA ALA A 285 -9.23 6.15 -16.48
C ALA A 285 -7.73 6.41 -16.42
N MET A 286 -7.23 6.66 -15.22
CA MET A 286 -5.80 6.79 -14.95
C MET A 286 -5.36 5.57 -14.16
N ILE A 287 -4.36 4.88 -14.68
CA ILE A 287 -3.76 3.69 -14.09
C ILE A 287 -2.42 4.10 -13.51
N LEU A 288 -2.24 3.85 -12.22
CA LEU A 288 -1.01 4.15 -11.49
C LEU A 288 -0.37 2.85 -11.04
N TYR A 289 0.94 2.74 -11.25
CA TYR A 289 1.72 1.59 -10.80
C TYR A 289 3.19 1.95 -10.65
N MET A 290 3.92 1.18 -9.85
CA MET A 290 5.37 1.33 -9.71
C MET A 290 6.06 0.54 -10.82
N ALA A 291 6.53 1.21 -11.88
CA ALA A 291 7.05 0.56 -13.09
C ALA A 291 8.24 -0.37 -12.87
N HIS A 292 9.04 -0.13 -11.82
CA HIS A 292 10.16 -0.99 -11.45
C HIS A 292 9.79 -2.11 -10.46
N VAL A 293 8.55 -2.16 -9.96
CA VAL A 293 8.11 -3.18 -8.98
C VAL A 293 6.99 -4.03 -9.56
N ALA A 294 5.95 -3.39 -10.10
CA ALA A 294 4.75 -4.04 -10.59
C ALA A 294 5.05 -5.04 -11.71
N ASN A 295 4.34 -6.16 -11.71
CA ASN A 295 4.43 -7.15 -12.78
C ASN A 295 3.88 -6.55 -14.10
N PRO A 296 4.67 -6.49 -15.18
CA PRO A 296 4.20 -5.96 -16.46
C PRO A 296 2.98 -6.69 -17.02
N ALA A 297 2.86 -8.00 -16.79
CA ALA A 297 1.71 -8.79 -17.24
C ALA A 297 0.41 -8.39 -16.52
N LEU A 298 0.50 -8.11 -15.21
CA LEU A 298 -0.63 -7.60 -14.42
C LEU A 298 -1.08 -6.23 -14.96
N VAL A 299 -0.13 -5.32 -15.19
CA VAL A 299 -0.43 -3.98 -15.74
C VAL A 299 -1.08 -4.09 -17.14
N ALA A 300 -0.57 -4.96 -17.99
CA ALA A 300 -1.13 -5.21 -19.32
C ALA A 300 -2.56 -5.79 -19.25
N GLU A 301 -2.82 -6.70 -18.31
CA GLU A 301 -4.16 -7.25 -18.11
C GLU A 301 -5.16 -6.19 -17.63
N VAL A 302 -4.76 -5.31 -16.72
CA VAL A 302 -5.59 -4.17 -16.27
C VAL A 302 -5.94 -3.27 -17.46
N LYS A 303 -4.95 -2.90 -18.28
CA LYS A 303 -5.19 -2.10 -19.50
C LYS A 303 -6.12 -2.81 -20.47
N ARG A 304 -5.92 -4.11 -20.71
CA ARG A 304 -6.74 -4.91 -21.60
C ARG A 304 -8.21 -4.92 -21.17
N ARG A 305 -8.47 -5.10 -19.87
CA ARG A 305 -9.85 -5.09 -19.32
C ARG A 305 -10.49 -3.71 -19.45
N LEU A 306 -9.79 -2.66 -19.04
CA LEU A 306 -10.33 -1.29 -19.08
C LEU A 306 -10.60 -0.83 -20.51
N ALA A 307 -9.68 -1.07 -21.45
CA ALA A 307 -9.88 -0.73 -22.87
C ALA A 307 -10.96 -1.59 -23.56
N GLY A 308 -11.25 -2.77 -23.02
CA GLY A 308 -12.30 -3.68 -23.52
C GLY A 308 -13.72 -3.27 -23.13
N ILE A 309 -13.87 -2.33 -22.21
CA ILE A 309 -15.17 -1.86 -21.73
C ILE A 309 -15.85 -1.02 -22.81
N ARG A 310 -17.05 -1.44 -23.20
CA ARG A 310 -17.96 -0.68 -24.08
C ARG A 310 -19.22 -0.34 -23.31
N GLY A 311 -19.42 0.94 -23.00
CA GLY A 311 -20.56 1.44 -22.25
C GLY A 311 -20.58 2.96 -22.25
N SER A 312 -21.77 3.56 -22.30
CA SER A 312 -21.96 5.02 -22.44
C SER A 312 -21.94 5.79 -21.12
N PHE A 313 -22.19 5.13 -19.97
CA PHE A 313 -22.25 5.79 -18.66
C PHE A 313 -21.60 4.94 -17.55
N LEU A 314 -20.32 5.19 -17.28
CA LEU A 314 -19.50 4.44 -16.30
C LEU A 314 -18.73 5.36 -15.34
N ARG A 315 -19.37 6.44 -14.89
CA ARG A 315 -18.71 7.46 -14.03
C ARG A 315 -18.39 6.98 -12.62
N GLU A 316 -19.12 6.00 -12.12
CA GLU A 316 -18.94 5.51 -10.75
C GLU A 316 -18.03 4.28 -10.71
N VAL A 317 -17.14 4.23 -9.73
CA VAL A 317 -16.18 3.13 -9.53
C VAL A 317 -16.86 1.77 -9.43
N GLY A 318 -17.97 1.67 -8.70
CA GLY A 318 -18.71 0.41 -8.54
C GLY A 318 -19.30 -0.15 -9.83
N LEU A 319 -19.49 0.68 -10.88
CA LEU A 319 -19.92 0.20 -12.20
C LEU A 319 -18.76 -0.44 -12.97
N VAL A 320 -17.60 0.21 -12.94
CA VAL A 320 -16.39 -0.31 -13.60
C VAL A 320 -15.88 -1.57 -12.90
N GLU A 321 -15.96 -1.60 -11.56
CA GLU A 321 -15.65 -2.78 -10.74
C GLU A 321 -16.36 -4.03 -11.29
N GLN A 322 -17.69 -3.99 -11.42
CA GLN A 322 -18.49 -5.12 -11.94
C GLN A 322 -18.09 -5.57 -13.35
N MET A 323 -17.51 -4.69 -14.16
CA MET A 323 -17.10 -5.01 -15.53
C MET A 323 -15.70 -5.65 -15.62
N ILE A 324 -14.84 -5.41 -14.63
CA ILE A 324 -13.44 -5.87 -14.63
C ILE A 324 -13.20 -7.09 -13.73
N GLU A 325 -14.16 -7.50 -12.90
CA GLU A 325 -14.04 -8.68 -12.05
C GLU A 325 -13.93 -10.01 -12.83
N ASP A 326 -13.18 -10.97 -12.26
CA ASP A 326 -13.06 -12.32 -12.83
C ASP A 326 -14.38 -13.10 -12.71
N HIS A 327 -15.03 -12.98 -11.54
CA HIS A 327 -16.27 -13.66 -11.18
C HIS A 327 -17.38 -12.66 -10.80
N PRO A 328 -18.09 -12.03 -11.77
CA PRO A 328 -19.05 -10.96 -11.49
C PRO A 328 -20.26 -11.32 -10.60
N PHE A 329 -20.56 -12.62 -10.46
CA PHE A 329 -21.64 -13.12 -9.59
C PHE A 329 -21.16 -13.57 -8.21
N SER A 330 -19.87 -13.35 -7.90
CA SER A 330 -19.34 -13.71 -6.60
C SER A 330 -19.91 -12.81 -5.52
N ILE A 331 -20.23 -13.39 -4.36
CA ILE A 331 -20.62 -12.63 -3.17
C ILE A 331 -19.39 -11.90 -2.59
N TYR A 332 -18.18 -12.42 -2.83
CA TYR A 332 -16.94 -11.84 -2.34
C TYR A 332 -16.40 -10.80 -3.32
N PRO A 333 -16.03 -9.59 -2.84
CA PRO A 333 -15.46 -8.56 -3.67
C PRO A 333 -14.07 -8.98 -4.18
N GLN A 334 -13.80 -8.74 -5.46
CA GLN A 334 -12.52 -9.07 -6.10
C GLN A 334 -11.67 -7.84 -6.39
N VAL A 335 -12.17 -6.65 -6.06
CA VAL A 335 -11.46 -5.37 -6.13
C VAL A 335 -11.52 -4.72 -4.75
N THR A 336 -10.45 -4.05 -4.34
CA THR A 336 -10.46 -3.24 -3.12
C THR A 336 -10.69 -1.79 -3.53
N THR A 337 -11.80 -1.21 -3.09
CA THR A 337 -12.04 0.22 -3.19
C THR A 337 -11.50 0.92 -1.95
N THR A 338 -10.95 2.11 -2.12
CA THR A 338 -10.53 2.92 -0.98
C THR A 338 -10.75 4.41 -1.23
N GLU A 339 -11.14 5.11 -0.18
CA GLU A 339 -11.19 6.58 -0.16
C GLU A 339 -9.88 7.21 0.31
N ARG A 340 -8.88 6.41 0.73
CA ARG A 340 -7.66 6.93 1.37
C ARG A 340 -6.42 6.88 0.47
N PRO A 341 -5.71 8.01 0.25
CA PRO A 341 -4.48 8.04 -0.54
C PRO A 341 -3.31 7.26 0.05
N ASP A 342 -3.22 7.18 1.38
CA ASP A 342 -2.16 6.45 2.08
C ASP A 342 -2.27 4.92 1.88
N ARG A 343 -3.49 4.39 1.87
CA ARG A 343 -3.77 2.98 1.54
C ARG A 343 -3.37 2.68 0.10
N ALA A 344 -3.74 3.53 -0.85
CA ALA A 344 -3.35 3.39 -2.25
C ALA A 344 -1.82 3.42 -2.41
N ALA A 345 -1.13 4.36 -1.75
CA ALA A 345 0.33 4.45 -1.75
C ALA A 345 1.02 3.19 -1.19
N ALA A 346 0.51 2.63 -0.10
CA ALA A 346 1.03 1.40 0.48
C ALA A 346 0.89 0.21 -0.48
N MET A 347 -0.27 0.08 -1.13
CA MET A 347 -0.55 -0.99 -2.10
C MET A 347 0.28 -0.85 -3.38
N LEU A 348 0.49 0.37 -3.88
CA LEU A 348 1.42 0.65 -4.99
C LEU A 348 2.85 0.22 -4.65
N SER A 349 3.28 0.47 -3.41
CA SER A 349 4.62 0.09 -2.93
C SER A 349 4.83 -1.42 -2.84
N GLU A 350 3.74 -2.19 -2.69
CA GLU A 350 3.74 -3.66 -2.74
C GLU A 350 3.82 -4.20 -4.18
N GLY A 351 3.54 -3.38 -5.19
CA GLY A 351 3.53 -3.78 -6.61
C GLY A 351 2.14 -3.99 -7.20
N LYS A 352 1.08 -3.54 -6.51
CA LYS A 352 -0.30 -3.55 -7.04
C LYS A 352 -0.54 -2.36 -7.98
N VAL A 353 -1.64 -2.40 -8.70
CA VAL A 353 -2.08 -1.36 -9.64
C VAL A 353 -3.27 -0.61 -9.05
N VAL A 354 -3.26 0.71 -9.16
CA VAL A 354 -4.35 1.60 -8.73
C VAL A 354 -5.04 2.18 -9.96
N ILE A 355 -6.36 2.19 -9.98
CA ILE A 355 -7.18 2.74 -11.05
C ILE A 355 -8.01 3.89 -10.47
N VAL A 356 -7.88 5.06 -11.08
CA VAL A 356 -8.57 6.29 -10.69
C VAL A 356 -9.53 6.68 -11.81
N LEU A 357 -10.78 6.95 -11.45
CA LEU A 357 -11.82 7.39 -12.37
C LEU A 357 -12.25 8.83 -12.03
N GLU A 358 -12.67 9.56 -13.04
CA GLU A 358 -13.27 10.89 -12.85
C GLU A 358 -14.72 10.75 -12.37
N GLY A 359 -15.07 11.47 -11.31
CA GLY A 359 -16.43 11.55 -10.76
C GLY A 359 -16.68 10.74 -9.49
N SER A 360 -15.70 9.96 -9.00
CA SER A 360 -15.86 9.13 -7.80
C SER A 360 -14.81 9.46 -6.73
N PRO A 361 -15.19 9.59 -5.44
CA PRO A 361 -14.26 9.82 -4.34
C PRO A 361 -13.56 8.53 -3.86
N PHE A 362 -13.64 7.45 -4.62
CA PHE A 362 -12.95 6.19 -4.35
C PHE A 362 -11.97 5.86 -5.48
N VAL A 363 -10.93 5.10 -5.18
CA VAL A 363 -10.03 4.49 -6.17
C VAL A 363 -10.05 2.98 -6.05
N MET A 364 -9.85 2.27 -7.16
CA MET A 364 -9.78 0.81 -7.18
C MET A 364 -8.32 0.36 -7.07
N ILE A 365 -8.10 -0.74 -6.34
CA ILE A 365 -6.80 -1.38 -6.19
C ILE A 365 -6.94 -2.84 -6.60
N VAL A 366 -6.05 -3.29 -7.50
CA VAL A 366 -6.03 -4.65 -8.03
C VAL A 366 -4.59 -5.21 -8.12
N PRO A 367 -4.36 -6.51 -7.90
CA PRO A 367 -5.32 -7.55 -7.47
C PRO A 367 -5.64 -7.47 -5.97
N THR A 368 -6.77 -8.08 -5.58
CA THR A 368 -7.24 -8.15 -4.20
C THR A 368 -7.26 -9.58 -3.67
N THR A 369 -6.94 -9.71 -2.39
CA THR A 369 -7.00 -10.96 -1.62
C THR A 369 -7.87 -10.74 -0.38
N LEU A 370 -8.40 -11.81 0.21
CA LEU A 370 -9.20 -11.73 1.43
C LEU A 370 -8.46 -10.99 2.56
N PHE A 371 -7.14 -11.21 2.67
CA PHE A 371 -6.32 -10.56 3.69
C PHE A 371 -6.14 -9.06 3.47
N ASN A 372 -6.22 -8.56 2.22
CA ASN A 372 -6.20 -7.12 1.96
C ASN A 372 -7.46 -6.44 2.52
N LEU A 373 -8.62 -7.11 2.40
CA LEU A 373 -9.91 -6.60 2.86
C LEU A 373 -10.03 -6.63 4.39
N ILE A 374 -9.32 -7.54 5.06
CA ILE A 374 -9.30 -7.61 6.53
C ILE A 374 -8.30 -6.62 7.13
N LYS A 375 -7.26 -6.19 6.40
CA LYS A 375 -6.25 -5.23 6.89
C LYS A 375 -6.72 -3.79 6.76
N THR A 376 -6.38 -2.94 7.73
CA THR A 376 -6.56 -1.48 7.64
C THR A 376 -5.21 -0.77 7.60
N PRO A 377 -5.12 0.46 7.03
CA PRO A 377 -3.89 1.24 7.06
C PRO A 377 -3.43 1.57 8.49
N GLU A 378 -4.38 1.76 9.41
CA GLU A 378 -4.12 2.02 10.83
C GLU A 378 -3.34 0.89 11.52
N ASP A 379 -3.51 -0.36 11.03
CA ASP A 379 -2.75 -1.50 11.53
C ASP A 379 -1.23 -1.25 11.39
N LEU A 380 -0.77 -0.47 10.40
CA LEU A 380 0.64 -0.12 10.19
C LEU A 380 1.13 0.99 11.14
N TYR A 381 0.26 1.91 11.54
CA TYR A 381 0.62 3.06 12.38
C TYR A 381 0.71 2.73 13.86
N MET A 382 0.04 1.67 14.29
CA MET A 382 0.09 1.18 15.67
C MET A 382 1.37 0.41 15.97
N ARG A 383 1.63 0.09 17.25
CA ARG A 383 2.69 -0.87 17.60
C ARG A 383 2.28 -2.30 17.19
N PRO A 384 3.22 -3.20 16.85
CA PRO A 384 2.90 -4.53 16.32
C PRO A 384 1.98 -5.37 17.21
N PHE A 385 2.15 -5.32 18.54
CA PHE A 385 1.30 -6.04 19.49
C PHE A 385 -0.15 -5.56 19.48
N PHE A 386 -0.37 -4.25 19.50
CA PHE A 386 -1.72 -3.67 19.41
C PHE A 386 -2.37 -3.96 18.06
N GLY A 387 -1.62 -3.79 16.97
CA GLY A 387 -2.11 -4.09 15.62
C GLY A 387 -2.51 -5.56 15.46
N THR A 388 -1.71 -6.49 15.99
CA THR A 388 -2.04 -7.93 16.00
C THR A 388 -3.31 -8.20 16.80
N PHE A 389 -3.42 -7.66 18.02
CA PHE A 389 -4.56 -7.90 18.88
C PHE A 389 -5.88 -7.44 18.24
N ILE A 390 -5.89 -6.23 17.65
CA ILE A 390 -7.05 -5.70 16.93
C ILE A 390 -7.37 -6.55 15.70
N ARG A 391 -6.36 -7.02 14.96
CA ARG A 391 -6.57 -7.90 13.79
C ARG A 391 -7.18 -9.26 14.19
N LEU A 392 -6.77 -9.83 15.32
CA LEU A 392 -7.37 -11.06 15.87
C LEU A 392 -8.84 -10.84 16.24
N ILE A 393 -9.16 -9.73 16.91
CA ILE A 393 -10.54 -9.36 17.21
C ILE A 393 -11.35 -9.23 15.92
N ARG A 394 -10.80 -8.59 14.89
CA ARG A 394 -11.48 -8.39 13.60
C ARG A 394 -11.75 -9.71 12.88
N VAL A 395 -10.79 -10.63 12.84
CA VAL A 395 -10.97 -11.97 12.26
C VAL A 395 -12.04 -12.73 13.03
N PHE A 396 -11.98 -12.74 14.37
CA PHE A 396 -12.98 -13.37 15.21
C PHE A 396 -14.37 -12.76 15.00
N ALA A 397 -14.47 -11.44 14.94
CA ALA A 397 -15.70 -10.71 14.71
C ALA A 397 -16.32 -11.05 13.34
N ILE A 398 -15.51 -11.21 12.28
CA ILE A 398 -16.01 -11.67 10.98
C ILE A 398 -16.72 -13.02 11.11
N PHE A 399 -16.12 -14.01 11.79
CA PHE A 399 -16.75 -15.31 12.01
C PHE A 399 -18.03 -15.20 12.84
N VAL A 400 -18.01 -14.45 13.95
CA VAL A 400 -19.19 -14.21 14.78
C VAL A 400 -20.30 -13.55 13.97
N ALA A 401 -19.96 -12.56 13.14
CA ALA A 401 -20.91 -11.75 12.38
C ALA A 401 -21.74 -12.55 11.37
N TYR A 402 -21.27 -13.70 10.86
CA TYR A 402 -22.07 -14.53 9.93
C TYR A 402 -22.42 -15.93 10.47
N LEU A 403 -21.65 -16.49 11.41
CA LEU A 403 -21.94 -17.84 11.95
C LEU A 403 -22.89 -17.82 13.15
N LEU A 404 -22.80 -16.82 14.03
CA LEU A 404 -23.41 -16.88 15.35
C LEU A 404 -24.94 -17.14 15.32
N PRO A 405 -25.75 -16.48 14.47
CA PRO A 405 -27.19 -16.74 14.39
C PRO A 405 -27.52 -18.16 13.88
N GLY A 406 -26.76 -18.65 12.89
CA GLY A 406 -26.93 -20.00 12.36
C GLY A 406 -26.53 -21.08 13.36
N VAL A 407 -25.41 -20.87 14.08
CA VAL A 407 -24.96 -21.76 15.15
C VAL A 407 -25.98 -21.78 16.30
N TYR A 408 -26.53 -20.63 16.68
CA TYR A 408 -27.59 -20.56 17.70
C TYR A 408 -28.79 -21.45 17.32
N LEU A 409 -29.32 -21.31 16.09
CA LEU A 409 -30.42 -22.16 15.60
C LEU A 409 -30.05 -23.64 15.57
N ALA A 410 -28.82 -23.96 15.16
CA ALA A 410 -28.33 -25.32 15.08
C ALA A 410 -28.29 -26.02 16.44
N VAL A 411 -27.86 -25.30 17.49
CA VAL A 411 -27.75 -25.87 18.84
C VAL A 411 -29.13 -26.06 19.46
N ILE A 412 -30.00 -25.05 19.43
CA ILE A 412 -31.31 -25.13 20.12
C ILE A 412 -32.28 -26.12 19.45
N ASN A 413 -32.20 -26.30 18.12
CA ASN A 413 -33.13 -27.17 17.40
C ASN A 413 -32.61 -28.61 17.24
N HIS A 414 -31.30 -28.80 17.07
CA HIS A 414 -30.73 -30.10 16.72
C HIS A 414 -29.76 -30.68 17.77
N HIS A 415 -29.14 -29.86 18.62
CA HIS A 415 -28.06 -30.28 19.52
C HIS A 415 -28.23 -29.73 20.95
N GLN A 416 -29.40 -29.91 21.54
CA GLN A 416 -29.74 -29.38 22.86
C GLN A 416 -28.83 -29.92 23.98
N ALA A 417 -28.28 -31.13 23.81
CA ALA A 417 -27.37 -31.76 24.76
C ALA A 417 -26.02 -31.02 24.93
N LEU A 418 -25.69 -30.10 24.04
CA LEU A 418 -24.48 -29.26 24.18
C LEU A 418 -24.68 -28.10 25.15
N ILE A 419 -25.93 -27.77 25.50
CA ILE A 419 -26.26 -26.68 26.42
C ILE A 419 -26.36 -27.26 27.83
N PRO A 420 -25.67 -26.67 28.83
CA PRO A 420 -25.88 -27.03 30.23
C PRO A 420 -27.37 -26.99 30.60
N THR A 421 -27.86 -27.98 31.34
CA THR A 421 -29.29 -28.14 31.62
C THR A 421 -29.93 -26.88 32.19
N ASP A 422 -29.24 -26.18 33.10
CA ASP A 422 -29.74 -24.93 33.70
C ASP A 422 -29.97 -23.83 32.65
N LEU A 423 -29.04 -23.70 31.71
CA LEU A 423 -29.14 -22.72 30.62
C LEU A 423 -30.23 -23.12 29.62
N LEU A 424 -30.38 -24.43 29.34
CA LEU A 424 -31.44 -24.93 28.47
C LEU A 424 -32.82 -24.68 29.07
N LEU A 425 -32.99 -24.90 30.38
CA LEU A 425 -34.23 -24.59 31.11
C LEU A 425 -34.53 -23.09 31.11
N ALA A 426 -33.51 -22.25 31.28
CA ALA A 426 -33.66 -20.80 31.16
C ALA A 426 -34.09 -20.37 29.75
N ILE A 427 -33.52 -20.99 28.69
CA ILE A 427 -33.93 -20.75 27.30
C ILE A 427 -35.37 -21.21 27.07
N ALA A 428 -35.75 -22.39 27.55
CA ALA A 428 -37.10 -22.92 27.41
C ALA A 428 -38.13 -22.02 28.11
N GLY A 429 -37.85 -21.60 29.35
CA GLY A 429 -38.71 -20.68 30.10
C GLY A 429 -38.82 -19.30 29.43
N ALA A 430 -37.71 -18.77 28.89
CA ALA A 430 -37.71 -17.52 28.15
C ALA A 430 -38.49 -17.59 26.82
N ARG A 431 -38.84 -18.79 26.34
CA ARG A 431 -39.60 -19.03 25.11
C ARG A 431 -41.04 -19.49 25.34
N GLU A 432 -41.44 -19.76 26.58
CA GLU A 432 -42.80 -20.29 26.89
C GLU A 432 -43.92 -19.36 26.41
N GLY A 433 -43.69 -18.04 26.45
CA GLY A 433 -44.64 -17.02 25.97
C GLY A 433 -44.48 -16.62 24.50
N VAL A 434 -43.51 -17.18 23.77
CA VAL A 434 -43.16 -16.71 22.42
C VAL A 434 -43.89 -17.51 21.34
N PRO A 435 -44.76 -16.90 20.51
CA PRO A 435 -45.58 -17.63 19.54
C PRO A 435 -44.81 -18.02 18.27
N LEU A 436 -43.64 -17.42 18.03
CA LEU A 436 -42.83 -17.68 16.84
C LEU A 436 -41.90 -18.89 17.01
N PRO A 437 -41.71 -19.70 15.95
CA PRO A 437 -40.66 -20.72 15.96
C PRO A 437 -39.27 -20.05 15.95
N SER A 438 -38.24 -20.76 16.40
CA SER A 438 -36.92 -20.16 16.67
C SER A 438 -36.29 -19.51 15.43
N TRP A 439 -36.49 -20.11 14.26
CA TRP A 439 -36.02 -19.56 12.99
C TRP A 439 -36.79 -18.30 12.57
N GLY A 440 -38.08 -18.23 12.90
CA GLY A 440 -38.93 -17.07 12.65
C GLY A 440 -38.51 -15.88 13.52
N GLU A 441 -38.21 -16.13 14.80
CA GLU A 441 -37.68 -15.08 15.69
C GLU A 441 -36.37 -14.49 15.13
N VAL A 442 -35.42 -15.36 14.73
CA VAL A 442 -34.13 -14.93 14.17
C VAL A 442 -34.33 -14.10 12.91
N LEU A 443 -35.16 -14.54 11.97
CA LEU A 443 -35.39 -13.81 10.72
C LEU A 443 -36.04 -12.45 10.96
N VAL A 444 -37.05 -12.38 11.85
CA VAL A 444 -37.69 -11.10 12.19
C VAL A 444 -36.65 -10.14 12.78
N MET A 445 -35.82 -10.61 13.72
CA MET A 445 -34.83 -9.74 14.36
C MET A 445 -33.71 -9.32 13.41
N GLU A 446 -33.12 -10.26 12.67
CA GLU A 446 -32.03 -9.98 11.72
C GLU A 446 -32.49 -9.02 10.62
N LEU A 447 -33.67 -9.25 10.03
CA LEU A 447 -34.23 -8.34 9.04
C LEU A 447 -34.51 -6.95 9.65
N SER A 448 -35.02 -6.91 10.88
CA SER A 448 -35.32 -5.63 11.53
C SER A 448 -34.05 -4.82 11.83
N PHE A 449 -32.97 -5.48 12.26
CA PHE A 449 -31.67 -4.82 12.46
C PHE A 449 -31.05 -4.34 11.15
N GLU A 450 -31.19 -5.10 10.06
CA GLU A 450 -30.75 -4.63 8.74
C GLU A 450 -31.58 -3.43 8.25
N MET A 451 -32.90 -3.42 8.47
CA MET A 451 -33.74 -2.26 8.16
C MET A 451 -33.34 -1.02 8.97
N ILE A 452 -33.08 -1.17 10.28
CA ILE A 452 -32.61 -0.06 11.14
C ILE A 452 -31.27 0.46 10.62
N ARG A 453 -30.36 -0.43 10.22
CA ARG A 453 -29.04 -0.05 9.72
C ARG A 453 -29.11 0.68 8.39
N GLU A 454 -29.90 0.17 7.44
CA GLU A 454 -30.12 0.79 6.14
C GLU A 454 -30.80 2.15 6.26
N ALA A 455 -31.76 2.29 7.19
CA ALA A 455 -32.35 3.58 7.52
C ALA A 455 -31.32 4.52 8.15
N GLY A 456 -30.49 4.02 9.07
CA GLY A 456 -29.48 4.80 9.78
C GLY A 456 -28.43 5.42 8.87
N ILE A 457 -27.95 4.70 7.85
CA ILE A 457 -26.94 5.22 6.91
C ILE A 457 -27.49 6.27 5.95
N ARG A 458 -28.81 6.27 5.69
CA ARG A 458 -29.47 7.23 4.78
C ARG A 458 -29.87 8.53 5.49
N VAL A 459 -29.89 8.52 6.83
CA VAL A 459 -30.19 9.72 7.61
C VAL A 459 -28.89 10.49 7.89
N PRO A 460 -28.77 11.74 7.42
CA PRO A 460 -27.52 12.47 7.52
C PRO A 460 -27.17 12.89 8.95
N GLY A 461 -25.86 13.03 9.19
CA GLY A 461 -25.30 13.57 10.42
C GLY A 461 -25.53 12.69 11.65
N VAL A 462 -25.58 13.34 12.83
CA VAL A 462 -25.71 12.66 14.13
C VAL A 462 -27.06 11.95 14.31
N VAL A 463 -28.05 12.25 13.46
CA VAL A 463 -29.40 11.68 13.56
C VAL A 463 -29.40 10.21 13.14
N GLY A 464 -28.58 9.81 12.16
CA GLY A 464 -28.48 8.42 11.68
C GLY A 464 -28.06 7.43 12.77
N PRO A 465 -26.89 7.61 13.41
CA PRO A 465 -26.47 6.77 14.54
C PRO A 465 -27.47 6.81 15.71
N THR A 466 -28.07 7.97 16.00
CA THR A 466 -29.05 8.11 17.08
C THR A 466 -30.32 7.31 16.79
N LEU A 467 -30.85 7.36 15.57
CA LEU A 467 -31.98 6.54 15.14
C LEU A 467 -31.63 5.05 15.14
N GLY A 468 -30.40 4.69 14.79
CA GLY A 468 -29.90 3.31 14.91
C GLY A 468 -29.98 2.80 16.35
N ILE A 469 -29.48 3.59 17.30
CA ILE A 469 -29.48 3.24 18.74
C ILE A 469 -30.91 3.18 19.28
N LEU A 470 -31.71 4.22 19.03
CA LEU A 470 -33.12 4.27 19.48
C LEU A 470 -33.94 3.14 18.85
N GLY A 471 -33.77 2.92 17.55
CA GLY A 471 -34.42 1.83 16.83
C GLY A 471 -34.09 0.47 17.43
N ALA A 472 -32.82 0.19 17.70
CA ALA A 472 -32.40 -1.07 18.28
C ALA A 472 -32.94 -1.28 19.72
N ILE A 473 -32.88 -0.24 20.57
CA ILE A 473 -33.37 -0.34 21.96
C ILE A 473 -34.89 -0.48 22.00
N VAL A 474 -35.62 0.39 21.29
CA VAL A 474 -37.09 0.38 21.29
C VAL A 474 -37.62 -0.90 20.65
N LEU A 475 -37.06 -1.32 19.52
CA LEU A 475 -37.44 -2.58 18.87
C LEU A 475 -37.15 -3.77 19.78
N GLY A 476 -35.96 -3.83 20.38
CA GLY A 476 -35.58 -4.92 21.28
C GLY A 476 -36.52 -5.00 22.49
N GLN A 477 -36.79 -3.87 23.15
CA GLN A 477 -37.71 -3.82 24.29
C GLN A 477 -39.14 -4.17 23.89
N ALA A 478 -39.65 -3.62 22.79
CA ALA A 478 -40.99 -3.91 22.31
C ALA A 478 -41.14 -5.38 21.90
N ALA A 479 -40.12 -5.98 21.27
CA ALA A 479 -40.12 -7.38 20.87
C ALA A 479 -40.20 -8.33 22.08
N VAL A 480 -39.50 -8.02 23.18
CA VAL A 480 -39.61 -8.77 24.45
C VAL A 480 -40.98 -8.56 25.11
N GLN A 481 -41.43 -7.32 25.21
CA GLN A 481 -42.70 -6.99 25.88
C GLN A 481 -43.92 -7.58 25.15
N ALA A 482 -43.87 -7.61 23.81
CA ALA A 482 -44.88 -8.27 22.99
C ALA A 482 -44.72 -9.80 22.96
N ALA A 483 -43.71 -10.33 23.64
CA ALA A 483 -43.33 -11.74 23.63
C ALA A 483 -43.17 -12.30 22.21
N ILE A 484 -42.76 -11.48 21.23
CA ILE A 484 -42.56 -11.93 19.83
C ILE A 484 -41.21 -12.63 19.70
N VAL A 485 -40.23 -12.25 20.53
CA VAL A 485 -38.84 -12.70 20.46
C VAL A 485 -38.32 -12.95 21.88
N SER A 486 -37.52 -14.00 22.04
CA SER A 486 -36.89 -14.34 23.31
C SER A 486 -35.76 -13.36 23.69
N PRO A 487 -35.61 -12.98 24.97
CA PRO A 487 -34.52 -12.11 25.44
C PRO A 487 -33.11 -12.62 25.10
N ILE A 488 -32.92 -13.94 25.11
CA ILE A 488 -31.62 -14.58 24.82
C ILE A 488 -31.25 -14.38 23.34
N LEU A 489 -32.21 -14.50 22.44
CA LEU A 489 -31.97 -14.24 21.02
C LEU A 489 -31.58 -12.78 20.77
N ILE A 490 -32.14 -11.82 21.51
CA ILE A 490 -31.76 -10.40 21.36
C ILE A 490 -30.28 -10.20 21.69
N ILE A 491 -29.75 -10.89 22.70
CA ILE A 491 -28.32 -10.86 23.01
C ILE A 491 -27.50 -11.40 21.84
N VAL A 492 -27.92 -12.53 21.26
CA VAL A 492 -27.24 -13.15 20.10
C VAL A 492 -27.20 -12.19 18.90
N VAL A 493 -28.33 -11.57 18.57
CA VAL A 493 -28.42 -10.61 17.45
C VAL A 493 -27.62 -9.34 17.74
N ALA A 494 -27.64 -8.83 18.98
CA ALA A 494 -26.84 -7.67 19.38
C ALA A 494 -25.34 -7.92 19.24
N ILE A 495 -24.84 -9.07 19.70
CA ILE A 495 -23.43 -9.47 19.53
C ILE A 495 -23.08 -9.59 18.03
N THR A 496 -23.97 -10.20 17.25
CA THR A 496 -23.79 -10.36 15.79
C THR A 496 -23.71 -9.00 15.09
N ALA A 497 -24.59 -8.06 15.45
CA ALA A 497 -24.61 -6.71 14.91
C ALA A 497 -23.34 -5.93 15.26
N LEU A 498 -22.87 -6.01 16.52
CA LEU A 498 -21.60 -5.41 16.95
C LEU A 498 -20.41 -6.00 16.21
N ALA A 499 -20.36 -7.32 16.04
CA ALA A 499 -19.30 -8.00 15.30
C ALA A 499 -19.25 -7.55 13.82
N ALA A 500 -20.42 -7.30 13.20
CA ALA A 500 -20.49 -6.82 11.82
C ALA A 500 -19.90 -5.40 11.64
N PHE A 501 -19.90 -4.55 12.67
CA PHE A 501 -19.25 -3.22 12.62
C PHE A 501 -17.72 -3.29 12.72
N ALA A 502 -17.15 -4.40 13.20
CA ALA A 502 -15.71 -4.57 13.24
C ALA A 502 -15.10 -4.87 11.86
N VAL A 503 -15.91 -5.26 10.86
CA VAL A 503 -15.46 -5.51 9.48
C VAL A 503 -15.07 -4.17 8.83
N PRO A 504 -13.79 -3.98 8.45
CA PRO A 504 -13.29 -2.65 8.05
C PRO A 504 -13.63 -2.27 6.62
N ASP A 505 -13.74 -3.25 5.72
CA ASP A 505 -14.03 -3.03 4.31
C ASP A 505 -15.54 -3.07 4.08
N TYR A 506 -16.05 -2.04 3.42
CA TYR A 506 -17.49 -1.84 3.20
C TYR A 506 -18.08 -2.94 2.30
N SER A 507 -17.38 -3.32 1.22
CA SER A 507 -17.82 -4.37 0.30
C SER A 507 -17.83 -5.74 0.98
N LEU A 508 -16.77 -6.07 1.73
CA LEU A 508 -16.71 -7.32 2.51
C LEU A 508 -17.81 -7.38 3.57
N GLN A 509 -18.16 -6.24 4.17
CA GLN A 509 -19.26 -6.17 5.12
C GLN A 509 -20.60 -6.57 4.49
N PHE A 510 -20.89 -6.20 3.23
CA PHE A 510 -22.08 -6.71 2.54
C PHE A 510 -22.01 -8.22 2.27
N SER A 511 -20.86 -8.73 1.86
CA SER A 511 -20.66 -10.16 1.67
C SER A 511 -20.99 -10.95 2.94
N THR A 512 -20.50 -10.49 4.10
CA THR A 512 -20.77 -11.17 5.38
C THR A 512 -22.25 -11.16 5.76
N ARG A 513 -23.02 -10.13 5.38
CA ARG A 513 -24.47 -10.07 5.62
C ARG A 513 -25.23 -11.11 4.78
N ILE A 514 -24.92 -11.23 3.49
CA ILE A 514 -25.55 -12.23 2.61
C ILE A 514 -25.22 -13.64 3.11
N ILE A 515 -23.95 -13.88 3.47
CA ILE A 515 -23.47 -15.16 3.98
C ILE A 515 -24.17 -15.52 5.31
N ARG A 516 -24.44 -14.54 6.19
CA ARG A 516 -25.17 -14.78 7.44
C ARG A 516 -26.52 -15.46 7.20
N PHE A 517 -27.31 -14.97 6.25
CA PHE A 517 -28.61 -15.57 5.93
C PHE A 517 -28.48 -17.00 5.38
N ILE A 518 -27.42 -17.29 4.62
CA ILE A 518 -27.12 -18.65 4.16
C ILE A 518 -26.88 -19.57 5.36
N TYR A 519 -26.06 -19.15 6.34
CA TYR A 519 -25.79 -19.96 7.54
C TYR A 519 -26.99 -20.09 8.48
N ILE A 520 -27.87 -19.08 8.55
CA ILE A 520 -29.15 -19.18 9.27
C ILE A 520 -29.98 -20.33 8.69
N VAL A 521 -30.11 -20.42 7.36
CA VAL A 521 -30.86 -21.48 6.69
C VAL A 521 -30.20 -22.85 6.88
N LEU A 522 -28.87 -22.93 6.77
CA LEU A 522 -28.12 -24.18 6.98
C LEU A 522 -28.22 -24.68 8.43
N GLY A 523 -28.06 -23.79 9.41
CA GLY A 523 -28.18 -24.13 10.82
C GLY A 523 -29.59 -24.53 11.23
N TRP A 524 -30.61 -23.86 10.65
CA TRP A 524 -32.01 -24.24 10.85
C TRP A 524 -32.33 -25.62 10.26
N SER A 525 -31.93 -25.89 9.02
CA SER A 525 -32.33 -27.11 8.31
C SER A 525 -31.52 -28.35 8.69
N MET A 526 -30.21 -28.21 8.90
CA MET A 526 -29.27 -29.33 9.05
C MET A 526 -28.43 -29.25 10.33
N GLY A 527 -28.71 -28.29 11.23
CA GLY A 527 -27.98 -28.15 12.48
C GLY A 527 -26.49 -27.84 12.29
N LEU A 528 -25.65 -28.30 13.22
CA LEU A 528 -24.20 -28.08 13.16
C LEU A 528 -23.55 -28.76 11.95
N TYR A 529 -24.13 -29.87 11.48
CA TYR A 529 -23.68 -30.52 10.24
C TYR A 529 -23.82 -29.58 9.04
N GLY A 530 -24.94 -28.86 8.93
CA GLY A 530 -25.15 -27.84 7.90
C GLY A 530 -24.11 -26.71 7.97
N ILE A 531 -23.78 -26.25 9.18
CA ILE A 531 -22.77 -25.21 9.38
C ILE A 531 -21.39 -25.68 8.90
N VAL A 532 -20.97 -26.90 9.27
CA VAL A 532 -19.67 -27.46 8.85
C VAL A 532 -19.63 -27.66 7.34
N LEU A 533 -20.71 -28.16 6.73
CA LEU A 533 -20.81 -28.32 5.28
C LEU A 533 -20.76 -26.96 4.56
N GLY A 534 -21.43 -25.95 5.10
CA GLY A 534 -21.36 -24.57 4.61
C GLY A 534 -19.95 -24.01 4.65
N LEU A 535 -19.23 -24.21 5.77
CA LEU A 535 -17.84 -23.78 5.91
C LEU A 535 -16.91 -24.50 4.94
N ALA A 536 -17.09 -25.80 4.74
CA ALA A 536 -16.31 -26.57 3.76
C ALA A 536 -16.57 -26.07 2.33
N PHE A 537 -17.83 -25.84 1.96
CA PHE A 537 -18.19 -25.28 0.65
C PHE A 537 -17.60 -23.87 0.47
N GLN A 538 -17.74 -23.01 1.48
CA GLN A 538 -17.20 -21.65 1.45
C GLN A 538 -15.68 -21.64 1.27
N LEU A 539 -14.96 -22.55 1.95
CA LEU A 539 -13.52 -22.69 1.81
C LEU A 539 -13.14 -23.10 0.38
N VAL A 540 -13.80 -24.13 -0.18
CA VAL A 540 -13.55 -24.56 -1.57
C VAL A 540 -13.87 -23.46 -2.57
N TYR A 541 -15.00 -22.76 -2.39
CA TYR A 541 -15.41 -21.66 -3.25
C TYR A 541 -14.39 -20.52 -3.23
N THR A 542 -14.01 -20.04 -2.04
CA THR A 542 -13.03 -18.95 -1.89
C THR A 542 -11.62 -19.33 -2.32
N ALA A 543 -11.22 -20.60 -2.18
CA ALA A 543 -9.95 -21.09 -2.71
C ALA A 543 -9.91 -21.13 -4.25
N GLY A 544 -11.06 -21.29 -4.90
CA GLY A 544 -11.20 -21.26 -6.36
C GLY A 544 -11.36 -19.86 -6.96
N LEU A 545 -11.57 -18.83 -6.15
CA LEU A 545 -11.68 -17.44 -6.63
C LEU A 545 -10.31 -16.87 -6.98
N THR A 546 -10.27 -16.10 -8.07
CA THR A 546 -9.11 -15.30 -8.46
C THR A 546 -9.46 -13.82 -8.59
N SER A 547 -8.46 -12.96 -8.45
CA SER A 547 -8.51 -11.55 -8.79
C SER A 547 -7.30 -11.22 -9.65
N PHE A 548 -7.53 -10.93 -10.93
CA PHE A 548 -6.49 -10.60 -11.91
C PHE A 548 -5.36 -11.65 -11.93
N GLY A 549 -5.75 -12.91 -11.92
CA GLY A 549 -4.83 -14.05 -11.98
C GLY A 549 -4.12 -14.40 -10.67
N VAL A 550 -4.39 -13.68 -9.57
CA VAL A 550 -3.92 -14.01 -8.21
C VAL A 550 -5.03 -14.72 -7.44
N GLY A 551 -4.70 -15.82 -6.73
CA GLY A 551 -5.67 -16.54 -5.90
C GLY A 551 -6.18 -15.69 -4.74
N TYR A 552 -7.49 -15.69 -4.50
CA TYR A 552 -8.13 -14.81 -3.50
C TYR A 552 -7.69 -15.10 -2.05
N LEU A 553 -7.31 -16.34 -1.74
CA LEU A 553 -6.76 -16.75 -0.45
C LEU A 553 -5.22 -16.69 -0.39
N SER A 554 -4.54 -16.14 -1.41
CA SER A 554 -3.10 -15.87 -1.32
C SER A 554 -2.84 -14.89 -0.17
N PRO A 555 -1.82 -15.11 0.68
CA PRO A 555 -0.72 -16.09 0.57
C PRO A 555 -0.94 -17.47 1.25
N VAL A 556 -2.15 -17.77 1.75
CA VAL A 556 -2.44 -19.04 2.46
C VAL A 556 -2.73 -20.18 1.48
N ALA A 557 -3.51 -19.89 0.43
CA ALA A 557 -3.83 -20.84 -0.63
C ALA A 557 -3.87 -20.10 -1.98
N PRO A 558 -2.86 -20.28 -2.86
CA PRO A 558 -1.66 -21.11 -2.69
C PRO A 558 -0.74 -20.61 -1.57
N ALA A 559 -0.09 -21.55 -0.88
CA ALA A 559 0.83 -21.23 0.21
C ALA A 559 2.14 -20.65 -0.35
N THR A 560 2.38 -19.37 -0.11
CA THR A 560 3.63 -18.72 -0.54
C THR A 560 4.71 -18.83 0.53
N LYS A 561 5.98 -18.91 0.11
CA LYS A 561 7.13 -19.04 1.02
C LYS A 561 7.38 -17.77 1.85
N VAL A 562 6.88 -16.62 1.39
CA VAL A 562 7.18 -15.31 1.96
C VAL A 562 5.89 -14.50 2.15
N ASP A 563 5.18 -14.74 3.26
CA ASP A 563 4.43 -13.67 3.92
C ASP A 563 4.25 -13.99 5.40
N SER A 564 4.73 -13.09 6.25
CA SER A 564 4.62 -13.23 7.71
C SER A 564 3.62 -12.26 8.33
N ASP A 565 2.97 -11.41 7.52
CA ASP A 565 2.02 -10.39 7.98
C ASP A 565 0.60 -10.69 7.51
N ILE A 566 0.15 -11.93 7.69
CA ILE A 566 -1.23 -12.35 7.37
C ILE A 566 -2.17 -11.91 8.50
N VAL A 567 -2.09 -12.60 9.65
CA VAL A 567 -2.87 -12.30 10.87
C VAL A 567 -1.99 -11.76 11.99
N LEU A 568 -0.81 -12.34 12.18
CA LEU A 568 0.16 -11.87 13.17
C LEU A 568 1.04 -10.78 12.56
N ARG A 569 1.01 -9.57 13.12
CA ARG A 569 1.81 -8.47 12.59
C ARG A 569 3.22 -8.50 13.16
N ARG A 570 4.20 -8.73 12.31
CA ARG A 570 5.62 -8.56 12.65
C ARG A 570 6.04 -7.08 12.67
N PRO A 571 7.09 -6.71 13.42
CA PRO A 571 7.65 -5.35 13.37
C PRO A 571 8.09 -4.96 11.95
N ILE A 572 7.90 -3.69 11.58
CA ILE A 572 8.20 -3.19 10.23
C ILE A 572 9.64 -3.51 9.81
N PHE A 573 10.62 -3.35 10.70
CA PHE A 573 12.04 -3.63 10.41
C PHE A 573 12.34 -5.09 10.04
N SER A 574 11.41 -6.03 10.32
CA SER A 574 11.53 -7.44 9.96
C SER A 574 10.77 -7.83 8.68
N GLN A 575 9.99 -6.91 8.11
CA GLN A 575 9.26 -7.09 6.86
C GLN A 575 10.15 -6.76 5.65
N ALA A 576 11.18 -7.57 5.43
CA ALA A 576 12.20 -7.32 4.41
C ALA A 576 11.69 -7.47 2.97
N THR A 577 10.64 -8.23 2.74
CA THR A 577 10.22 -8.72 1.42
C THR A 577 8.80 -8.28 1.07
N ARG A 578 8.55 -8.12 -0.23
CA ARG A 578 7.23 -7.91 -0.83
C ARG A 578 6.49 -9.25 -0.96
N PRO A 579 5.14 -9.24 -1.06
CA PRO A 579 4.38 -10.47 -1.22
C PRO A 579 4.73 -11.22 -2.52
N ASP A 580 5.00 -12.52 -2.42
CA ASP A 580 5.45 -13.34 -3.56
C ASP A 580 4.39 -13.51 -4.66
N TYR A 581 3.12 -13.61 -4.27
CA TYR A 581 2.00 -13.88 -5.19
C TYR A 581 1.78 -12.77 -6.23
N LEU A 582 2.35 -11.58 -6.05
CA LEU A 582 2.30 -10.49 -7.02
C LEU A 582 3.31 -10.66 -8.17
N GLN A 583 4.28 -11.57 -8.03
CA GLN A 583 5.39 -11.79 -8.97
C GLN A 583 6.03 -10.46 -9.43
N VAL A 584 6.44 -9.66 -8.46
CA VAL A 584 7.15 -8.39 -8.72
C VAL A 584 8.42 -8.64 -9.55
N GLN A 585 8.86 -7.60 -10.28
CA GLN A 585 10.02 -7.70 -11.17
C GLN A 585 11.28 -8.21 -10.45
N SER A 586 12.11 -8.96 -11.19
CA SER A 586 13.33 -9.59 -10.70
C SER A 586 14.26 -8.58 -10.01
N GLY A 587 14.86 -8.98 -8.89
CA GLY A 587 15.72 -8.10 -8.07
C GLY A 587 14.98 -7.12 -7.15
N ARG A 588 13.66 -6.92 -7.33
CA ARG A 588 12.85 -5.95 -6.55
C ARG A 588 11.90 -6.61 -5.55
N ARG A 589 12.15 -7.86 -5.18
CA ARG A 589 11.42 -8.56 -4.10
C ARG A 589 11.68 -7.97 -2.71
N ARG A 590 12.84 -7.36 -2.48
CA ARG A 590 13.18 -6.74 -1.19
C ARG A 590 12.56 -5.36 -1.07
N LYS A 591 11.75 -5.16 -0.02
CA LYS A 591 11.14 -3.87 0.36
C LYS A 591 12.12 -2.96 1.10
N GLN A 592 13.02 -3.54 1.88
CA GLN A 592 13.98 -2.84 2.73
C GLN A 592 15.24 -3.70 2.89
N PRO A 593 16.40 -3.10 3.25
CA PRO A 593 17.63 -3.86 3.49
C PRO A 593 17.48 -4.81 4.69
N ASP A 594 18.33 -5.84 4.74
CA ASP A 594 18.33 -6.86 5.81
C ASP A 594 18.52 -6.22 7.20
N ILE A 595 19.30 -5.13 7.26
CA ILE A 595 19.45 -4.28 8.44
C ILE A 595 18.89 -2.89 8.11
N SER A 596 17.61 -2.68 8.42
CA SER A 596 16.94 -1.39 8.25
C SER A 596 17.25 -0.39 9.38
N ARG A 597 17.73 -0.87 10.54
CA ARG A 597 18.09 -0.05 11.70
C ARG A 597 19.60 0.10 11.80
N LEU A 598 20.17 0.91 10.93
CA LEU A 598 21.62 1.12 10.85
C LEU A 598 22.23 1.64 12.17
N TRP A 599 21.47 2.36 12.99
CA TRP A 599 21.90 2.82 14.32
C TRP A 599 22.14 1.69 15.33
N THR A 600 21.63 0.48 15.08
CA THR A 600 21.86 -0.70 15.93
C THR A 600 23.22 -1.36 15.64
N LEU A 601 23.86 -1.01 14.52
CA LEU A 601 25.24 -1.40 14.28
C LEU A 601 26.11 -0.64 15.29
N GLU A 602 26.86 -1.35 16.13
CA GLU A 602 27.84 -0.73 16.99
C GLU A 602 28.80 0.10 16.12
N GLN A 603 28.98 1.38 16.47
CA GLN A 603 30.04 2.20 15.91
C GLN A 603 31.38 1.66 16.43
N THR A 604 31.89 0.59 15.84
CA THR A 604 33.26 0.14 16.11
C THR A 604 34.21 1.11 15.41
N GLY A 605 34.49 2.22 16.09
CA GLY A 605 35.44 3.24 15.69
C GLY A 605 36.43 3.55 16.81
N GLN A 606 37.58 2.86 16.76
CA GLN A 606 38.86 3.23 17.39
C GLN A 606 38.87 3.68 18.86
N THR A 607 39.07 2.70 19.74
CA THR A 607 39.99 2.84 20.87
C THR A 607 40.75 1.53 21.09
N GLY A 608 42.04 1.55 20.76
CA GLY A 608 43.10 0.75 21.39
C GLY A 608 43.00 -0.79 21.39
N SER A 609 43.86 -1.41 20.57
CA SER A 609 44.61 -2.63 20.91
C SER A 609 43.82 -3.88 21.38
N LYS A 610 43.58 -4.82 20.47
CA LYS A 610 44.33 -6.09 20.38
C LYS A 610 43.69 -6.98 19.32
N GLU A 611 44.51 -7.41 18.37
CA GLU A 611 44.35 -8.68 17.69
C GLU A 611 44.19 -9.79 18.75
N GLN A 612 43.14 -10.59 18.62
CA GLN A 612 43.06 -11.98 19.09
C GLN A 612 41.87 -12.61 18.38
N THR A 613 42.13 -13.21 17.21
CA THR A 613 42.29 -14.67 16.99
C THR A 613 40.96 -15.35 16.78
N ALA A 614 40.59 -15.46 15.51
CA ALA A 614 39.83 -16.59 15.01
C ALA A 614 40.81 -17.76 14.84
N ASP A 615 40.80 -18.66 15.80
CA ASP A 615 41.27 -20.04 15.68
C ASP A 615 40.41 -20.87 16.64
N ASP A 616 39.98 -22.03 16.16
CA ASP A 616 39.21 -23.12 16.82
C ASP A 616 37.73 -23.26 16.44
N ASP A 617 37.50 -23.64 15.18
CA ASP A 617 36.45 -24.61 14.82
C ASP A 617 37.13 -25.95 14.44
N GLN A 618 37.52 -26.73 15.45
CA GLN A 618 37.70 -28.18 15.32
C GLN A 618 37.12 -28.89 16.55
N GLU A 619 36.34 -29.93 16.26
CA GLU A 619 35.93 -31.03 17.15
C GLU A 619 34.84 -30.75 18.20
N SER A 620 33.61 -31.15 17.88
CA SER A 620 32.88 -32.07 18.77
C SER A 620 31.77 -32.81 18.02
N ASN A 621 32.13 -33.96 17.46
CA ASN A 621 31.20 -35.06 17.27
C ASN A 621 31.84 -36.32 17.87
N SER A 622 31.45 -36.69 19.08
CA SER A 622 31.50 -38.06 19.58
C SER A 622 30.90 -38.15 20.99
N ASP A 623 29.97 -39.09 21.11
CA ASP A 623 29.80 -40.00 22.24
C ASP A 623 29.28 -39.43 23.57
N ARG A 624 27.96 -39.54 23.74
CA ARG A 624 27.36 -39.78 25.06
C ARG A 624 26.73 -41.17 25.06
N ASP A 625 27.49 -42.12 25.60
CA ASP A 625 26.96 -43.39 26.08
C ASP A 625 27.55 -43.68 27.46
N GLY A 626 26.68 -44.16 28.37
CA GLY A 626 26.97 -44.89 29.60
C GLY A 626 27.99 -44.34 30.61
N ASP A 627 27.55 -44.10 31.85
CA ASP A 627 27.56 -45.14 32.90
C ASP A 627 27.67 -44.53 34.33
N ARG A 628 26.79 -45.06 35.19
CA ARG A 628 26.92 -45.37 36.62
C ARG A 628 27.27 -44.31 37.69
N ASP A 629 26.23 -44.01 38.48
CA ASP A 629 25.97 -44.55 39.83
C ASP A 629 26.81 -44.15 41.07
N ARG A 630 26.05 -43.82 42.13
CA ARG A 630 26.31 -43.92 43.60
C ARG A 630 26.88 -42.71 44.35
N ASN A 631 26.05 -42.10 45.19
CA ASN A 631 25.94 -42.39 46.65
C ASN A 631 24.82 -41.50 47.25
N ARG A 632 23.80 -42.09 47.89
CA ARG A 632 23.59 -42.19 49.37
C ARG A 632 23.63 -40.82 50.08
N ASP A 633 22.76 -40.46 51.01
CA ASP A 633 21.57 -41.02 51.70
C ASP A 633 21.20 -39.94 52.75
N ARG A 634 19.97 -40.00 53.31
CA ARG A 634 19.47 -39.31 54.54
C ARG A 634 18.97 -37.86 54.37
N ASP A 635 17.87 -37.41 54.96
CA ASP A 635 16.87 -38.02 55.85
C ASP A 635 15.64 -37.09 55.87
N ARG A 636 14.44 -37.67 56.05
CA ARG A 636 13.21 -37.14 56.70
C ARG A 636 12.40 -35.99 56.06
N GLY A 637 11.18 -36.32 55.61
CA GLY A 637 10.01 -35.39 55.58
C GLY A 637 9.30 -35.35 56.94
N PRO A 638 7.95 -35.21 57.03
CA PRO A 638 6.97 -34.57 56.14
C PRO A 638 6.05 -33.58 56.92
N GLU A 639 4.87 -33.25 56.37
CA GLU A 639 3.63 -32.60 56.93
C GLU A 639 3.24 -31.33 56.15
N GLU A 640 2.21 -31.34 55.29
CA GLU A 640 0.75 -31.35 55.51
C GLU A 640 0.11 -29.99 55.88
N GLU A 641 -0.99 -29.70 55.16
CA GLU A 641 -2.09 -28.75 55.43
C GLU A 641 -1.85 -27.22 55.41
N SER A 642 -2.29 -26.56 54.33
CA SER A 642 -3.53 -25.74 54.27
C SER A 642 -3.80 -25.19 52.87
#